data_AF-A0AAD9UDA0-F1
#
_entry.id   AF-A0AAD9UDA0-F1
#
_cell.length_a   1.000
_cell.length_b   1.000
_cell.length_c   1.000
_cell.angle_alpha   90.00
_cell.angle_beta   90.00
_cell.angle_gamma   90.00
#
_symmetry.space_group_name_H-M   'P 1'
#
loop_
_entity.id
_entity.type
_entity.pdbx_description
1 polymer ?
#
loop_
_entity_poly.entity_id
_entity_poly.type
_entity_poly.pdbx_seq_one_letter_code
_entity_poly.pdbx_strand_id
1 'polypeptide(L)'
;MKFSYRLIGLMVFVVGACVTFMWWAKVQERTFATSRKAARERRIPVTIVVDMATRMSVTTRKPMHKKETPVMERISTAARKITLRQEMPVIEPDLQMQKKTSKFGFKVVSPRMNPLHTHDTLSSHKPSHKHLETKDVAGHGENVQHMHQCGSSFTLADANISTFQILHDIDYDLKWPPKAEESVTVHSRSAEITRGKNPLTIIVVPHSHNDPGWQKTVGEYFEDQTKHILDNMVEKLLQYPKMTFLWAETVFLSMWWKGLDSTKKASVKRLIERGQLEIVGGGWVVPDEANPHYFALIDQLIEGHHWLETELGVKPTNTWSLDPFGYSSTLPYLYKRAGFENMVILRVHTDLKEKLVTKKGLEFFWRQQWNKRGNRDMFTLMMPYKLYNIKHTCGPSQSVCLEFDFRNIEGEISEATSERIHSMNVDRKAKLLLSQYQKKADLFKHNVVLIPLGDDFRYDRSIEWDQQFRNYMMLFDHMNKKKEWNVHARFGTLKDYFREVEKVTKSKPDTFPSLVGDFFPYTDEKNEYWTGYFTTRPYDKYSGRELQMFLRAAELLQTLAAGRALSQDLYYPAFRHNTYSLSVGRQSLGLFQHHDAITGTSRSYVAENYENSLKTGLQQVHKVIKKAVRFLLSQSKSQPLKMNITIDSVRDQILHPSKEVQHVGHKGLDVVLFNALSMSRQEVISLVIDSDSVEVFDTQGQPVLSQINPVWLTKSRISHKEFELIFITRHLPALALHTYSIRHVEKPQLNHAAYIKSNFVDDIIPRNSRFTIRPFVGVVIMLENERYRATFHANTGYLSSLTAKPSHLRIPVNLQMLMYKARGSGAYIFQPTGPAVDTELLGKSTVRVVIGPVVSEVHVIQSVIDHRVRMVNSSDVCGAALHINNIVDLATMDNKELIMRITSPSIENGDKFFTDLNGFQMVKRQRFHNLPLEANYYPMTSLAYIEDAVTRLSLIGAQSLGVASLEKGSLEVMLDRRLQYDDGRGLGEGILDNKRTLSQFCLLLESRTNTVDVPKNAVPLPSQTAHLLTQQLQQPTLVLSLAHSASTSPSLALYEPMVNALPEDIILVNLRSCAAGGYHKLPQAVLVLHRVAFDCSFSKQPPRSLSGSVDLSTFRHVNPRFITHTTLSVTRDIRNVTLTQPVHLDVMEIYAYKLTF
;
A
#
# COMPACT_ATOMS: atom_id res chain seq x y z
N MET A 1 35.41 -6.96 63.94
CA MET A 1 35.58 -7.33 65.37
C MET A 1 34.26 -7.02 66.10
N LYS A 2 34.09 -7.42 67.37
CA LYS A 2 32.87 -7.18 68.19
C LYS A 2 32.65 -5.65 68.38
N PHE A 3 31.43 -5.12 68.60
CA PHE A 3 30.49 -5.46 69.68
C PHE A 3 28.99 -5.34 69.33
N SER A 4 28.18 -6.04 70.13
CA SER A 4 26.71 -5.91 70.28
C SER A 4 26.42 -5.43 71.72
N TYR A 5 25.24 -4.93 72.12
CA TYR A 5 24.00 -5.70 72.21
C TYR A 5 22.76 -4.83 72.57
N ARG A 6 21.57 -5.36 72.21
CA ARG A 6 20.20 -4.80 72.40
C ARG A 6 19.95 -3.55 71.53
N LEU A 7 18.77 -3.27 70.99
CA LEU A 7 17.50 -4.02 70.83
C LEU A 7 17.26 -4.22 69.31
N ILE A 8 16.55 -5.20 68.74
CA ILE A 8 15.62 -6.26 69.22
C ILE A 8 14.37 -5.71 69.92
N GLY A 9 13.37 -5.27 69.13
CA GLY A 9 12.07 -4.85 69.68
C GLY A 9 10.94 -4.61 68.67
N LEU A 10 11.17 -3.94 67.53
CA LEU A 10 10.04 -3.47 66.70
C LEU A 10 10.31 -3.28 65.18
N MET A 11 10.98 -4.23 64.50
CA MET A 11 11.23 -4.10 63.05
C MET A 11 11.21 -5.40 62.23
N VAL A 12 10.33 -6.35 62.60
CA VAL A 12 10.19 -7.66 61.92
C VAL A 12 8.89 -7.77 61.09
N PHE A 13 7.92 -6.86 61.27
CA PHE A 13 6.52 -7.10 60.92
C PHE A 13 6.03 -6.69 59.51
N VAL A 14 6.89 -6.14 58.63
CA VAL A 14 6.46 -5.62 57.31
C VAL A 14 7.07 -6.37 56.12
N VAL A 15 8.20 -7.07 56.30
CA VAL A 15 8.84 -7.87 55.23
C VAL A 15 8.19 -9.25 55.07
N GLY A 16 7.46 -9.75 56.07
CA GLY A 16 6.81 -11.06 56.07
C GLY A 16 5.54 -11.19 55.21
N ALA A 17 5.01 -10.10 54.65
CA ALA A 17 3.65 -10.09 54.06
C ALA A 17 3.58 -10.30 52.53
N CYS A 18 4.68 -10.13 51.78
CA CYS A 18 4.65 -10.18 50.31
C CYS A 18 4.92 -11.58 49.72
N VAL A 19 5.41 -12.55 50.51
CA VAL A 19 5.72 -13.90 50.02
C VAL A 19 4.45 -14.77 49.89
N THR A 20 3.41 -14.49 50.67
CA THR A 20 2.16 -15.26 50.71
C THR A 20 1.19 -14.96 49.56
N PHE A 21 1.24 -13.78 48.93
CA PHE A 21 0.32 -13.44 47.83
C PHE A 21 0.73 -14.05 46.47
N MET A 22 1.97 -14.50 46.30
CA MET A 22 2.41 -15.23 45.10
C MET A 22 2.01 -16.71 45.08
N TRP A 23 1.38 -17.23 46.15
CA TRP A 23 1.04 -18.65 46.27
C TRP A 23 -0.43 -18.99 45.96
N TRP A 24 -1.26 -18.00 45.59
CA TRP A 24 -2.69 -18.22 45.29
C TRP A 24 -3.09 -18.00 43.83
N ALA A 25 -2.28 -17.28 43.05
CA ALA A 25 -2.54 -17.00 41.62
C ALA A 25 -1.85 -17.98 40.65
N LYS A 26 -1.58 -19.22 41.08
CA LYS A 26 -0.89 -20.25 40.27
C LYS A 26 -1.41 -21.67 40.47
N VAL A 27 -2.64 -21.81 40.98
CA VAL A 27 -3.25 -23.10 41.39
C VAL A 27 -4.66 -23.27 40.80
N GLN A 28 -4.93 -22.75 39.60
CA GLN A 28 -6.19 -23.03 38.88
C GLN A 28 -6.04 -23.29 37.38
N GLU A 29 -4.89 -23.78 36.93
CA GLU A 29 -4.70 -24.15 35.51
C GLU A 29 -3.78 -25.37 35.32
N ARG A 30 -4.04 -26.47 36.06
CA ARG A 30 -3.56 -27.85 35.73
C ARG A 30 -4.23 -28.99 36.52
N THR A 31 -5.56 -29.01 36.50
CA THR A 31 -6.39 -30.23 36.65
C THR A 31 -7.36 -30.21 35.47
N PHE A 32 -7.50 -31.23 34.61
CA PHE A 32 -7.25 -32.68 34.76
C PHE A 32 -6.27 -33.22 33.71
N ALA A 33 -5.34 -34.12 34.09
CA ALA A 33 -4.48 -34.83 33.12
C ALA A 33 -3.89 -36.19 33.61
N THR A 34 -4.57 -36.95 34.49
CA THR A 34 -4.04 -38.23 35.00
C THR A 34 -5.11 -39.31 35.28
N SER A 35 -5.49 -40.08 34.25
CA SER A 35 -5.73 -41.54 34.39
C SER A 35 -5.70 -42.23 33.02
N ARG A 36 -5.65 -43.57 33.02
CA ARG A 36 -5.70 -44.48 31.86
C ARG A 36 -4.47 -44.47 30.92
N LYS A 37 -3.47 -45.25 31.31
CA LYS A 37 -2.54 -45.92 30.38
C LYS A 37 -2.77 -47.43 30.50
N ALA A 38 -2.80 -48.14 29.36
CA ALA A 38 -3.20 -49.55 29.21
C ALA A 38 -4.71 -49.83 29.48
N ALA A 39 -5.34 -50.85 28.88
CA ALA A 39 -4.78 -51.93 28.05
C ALA A 39 -5.72 -52.43 26.92
N ARG A 40 -5.10 -53.12 25.94
CA ARG A 40 -5.61 -54.27 25.14
C ARG A 40 -6.69 -54.11 24.03
N GLU A 41 -6.21 -54.37 22.81
CA GLU A 41 -6.61 -55.46 21.89
C GLU A 41 -8.01 -55.55 21.23
N ARG A 42 -7.99 -55.77 19.90
CA ARG A 42 -9.02 -56.41 19.01
C ARG A 42 -10.32 -55.62 18.76
N ARG A 43 -11.10 -55.84 17.69
CA ARG A 43 -10.91 -56.19 16.24
C ARG A 43 -12.34 -56.14 15.62
N ILE A 44 -12.53 -55.49 14.45
CA ILE A 44 -13.24 -55.96 13.21
C ILE A 44 -14.56 -56.80 13.37
N PRO A 45 -15.68 -56.61 12.60
CA PRO A 45 -16.32 -55.44 11.92
C PRO A 45 -17.90 -55.48 12.02
N VAL A 46 -18.65 -55.29 10.90
CA VAL A 46 -20.13 -55.44 10.64
C VAL A 46 -21.01 -54.25 11.10
N THR A 47 -21.88 -53.54 10.35
CA THR A 47 -22.41 -53.51 8.94
C THR A 47 -23.87 -53.99 8.73
N ILE A 48 -24.65 -53.21 7.92
CA ILE A 48 -26.01 -53.44 7.30
C ILE A 48 -27.29 -53.29 8.20
N VAL A 49 -28.42 -52.92 7.52
CA VAL A 49 -29.88 -52.94 7.87
C VAL A 49 -30.31 -51.97 9.00
N VAL A 50 -31.19 -50.95 8.86
CA VAL A 50 -32.54 -50.79 8.26
C VAL A 50 -33.64 -51.55 9.02
N ASP A 51 -34.62 -50.86 9.66
CA ASP A 51 -36.02 -50.74 9.17
C ASP A 51 -36.96 -49.93 10.14
N MET A 52 -38.27 -49.93 9.89
CA MET A 52 -39.33 -48.99 10.34
C MET A 52 -39.99 -49.18 11.72
N ALA A 53 -40.28 -48.02 12.36
CA ALA A 53 -41.57 -47.51 12.91
C ALA A 53 -42.48 -48.32 13.88
N THR A 54 -43.35 -47.59 14.63
CA THR A 54 -44.82 -47.89 14.70
C THR A 54 -45.69 -46.82 15.41
N ARG A 55 -46.78 -46.39 14.74
CA ARG A 55 -48.13 -46.00 15.28
C ARG A 55 -48.20 -44.76 16.23
N MET A 56 -49.35 -44.13 16.53
CA MET A 56 -50.79 -44.40 16.30
C MET A 56 -51.45 -43.20 15.57
N SER A 57 -52.22 -43.32 14.48
CA SER A 57 -53.63 -43.82 14.35
C SER A 57 -54.67 -42.85 14.95
N VAL A 58 -55.86 -42.56 14.37
CA VAL A 58 -56.66 -43.28 13.36
C VAL A 58 -57.77 -42.38 12.72
N THR A 59 -58.53 -42.89 11.74
CA THR A 59 -59.80 -42.41 11.09
C THR A 59 -59.75 -41.96 9.62
N THR A 60 -60.56 -40.96 9.21
CA THR A 60 -61.39 -41.03 7.98
C THR A 60 -61.66 -39.63 7.35
N ARG A 61 -62.20 -39.43 6.12
CA ARG A 61 -63.00 -40.29 5.19
C ARG A 61 -62.39 -40.39 3.76
N LYS A 62 -63.20 -40.90 2.82
CA LYS A 62 -62.88 -41.35 1.43
C LYS A 62 -64.22 -41.50 0.65
N PRO A 63 -64.30 -41.91 -0.64
CA PRO A 63 -63.26 -42.18 -1.67
C PRO A 63 -63.59 -41.67 -3.11
N MET A 64 -62.89 -42.23 -4.12
CA MET A 64 -63.13 -42.30 -5.59
C MET A 64 -62.37 -41.29 -6.49
N HIS A 65 -61.80 -41.68 -7.66
CA HIS A 65 -61.58 -43.02 -8.27
C HIS A 65 -60.51 -42.98 -9.41
N LYS A 66 -59.70 -44.06 -9.58
CA LYS A 66 -59.14 -44.61 -10.87
C LYS A 66 -58.22 -43.71 -11.77
N LYS A 67 -57.31 -44.20 -12.65
CA LYS A 67 -56.57 -45.49 -12.82
C LYS A 67 -55.40 -45.29 -13.82
N GLU A 68 -54.29 -46.01 -13.65
CA GLU A 68 -53.36 -46.54 -14.69
C GLU A 68 -52.58 -45.65 -15.70
N THR A 69 -51.69 -46.30 -16.46
CA THR A 69 -50.58 -45.82 -17.34
C THR A 69 -50.64 -46.59 -18.71
N PRO A 70 -49.64 -46.58 -19.64
CA PRO A 70 -48.61 -45.62 -20.09
C PRO A 70 -48.59 -45.37 -21.63
N VAL A 71 -47.65 -44.51 -22.11
CA VAL A 71 -46.90 -44.46 -23.41
C VAL A 71 -47.47 -45.07 -24.71
N MET A 72 -47.47 -44.27 -25.80
CA MET A 72 -47.34 -44.58 -27.27
C MET A 72 -47.43 -43.22 -28.06
N GLU A 73 -46.93 -42.94 -29.28
CA GLU A 73 -45.93 -43.52 -30.22
C GLU A 73 -45.59 -42.47 -31.35
N ARG A 74 -44.60 -42.74 -32.24
CA ARG A 74 -44.41 -42.22 -33.64
C ARG A 74 -43.91 -40.75 -33.87
N ILE A 75 -42.78 -40.51 -34.60
CA ILE A 75 -42.57 -40.37 -36.09
C ILE A 75 -43.13 -39.02 -36.64
N SER A 76 -42.48 -38.21 -37.52
CA SER A 76 -41.40 -38.40 -38.53
C SER A 76 -40.43 -37.20 -38.70
N THR A 77 -39.44 -37.36 -39.60
CA THR A 77 -38.38 -36.38 -39.95
C THR A 77 -38.61 -35.62 -41.29
N ALA A 78 -38.11 -34.37 -41.35
CA ALA A 78 -37.42 -33.69 -42.47
C ALA A 78 -38.10 -33.24 -43.82
N ALA A 79 -37.62 -32.06 -44.28
CA ALA A 79 -37.20 -31.69 -45.67
C ALA A 79 -38.10 -30.88 -46.66
N ARG A 80 -37.69 -29.61 -46.87
CA ARG A 80 -37.46 -28.84 -48.14
C ARG A 80 -38.55 -28.64 -49.23
N LYS A 81 -38.83 -27.34 -49.50
CA LYS A 81 -39.06 -26.67 -50.81
C LYS A 81 -38.69 -25.15 -50.69
N ILE A 82 -38.16 -24.35 -51.64
CA ILE A 82 -37.90 -24.41 -53.11
C ILE A 82 -39.16 -24.01 -53.94
N THR A 83 -39.25 -22.92 -54.75
CA THR A 83 -38.28 -22.02 -55.45
C THR A 83 -38.89 -20.64 -55.86
N LEU A 84 -38.05 -19.60 -56.11
CA LEU A 84 -38.28 -18.39 -56.99
C LEU A 84 -39.43 -17.40 -56.56
N ARG A 85 -39.55 -16.14 -57.05
CA ARG A 85 -38.83 -15.36 -58.11
C ARG A 85 -38.75 -13.83 -57.80
N GLN A 86 -37.90 -13.15 -58.58
CA GLN A 86 -37.56 -11.71 -58.74
C GLN A 86 -38.68 -10.65 -58.58
N GLU A 87 -38.30 -9.39 -58.24
CA GLU A 87 -38.47 -8.21 -59.14
C GLU A 87 -37.65 -6.95 -58.75
N MET A 88 -37.38 -6.09 -59.75
CA MET A 88 -36.78 -4.73 -59.75
C MET A 88 -37.36 -4.01 -60.99
N PRO A 89 -37.66 -2.69 -60.98
CA PRO A 89 -36.70 -1.60 -61.32
C PRO A 89 -36.84 -0.34 -60.40
N VAL A 90 -35.90 0.61 -60.24
CA VAL A 90 -35.13 1.50 -61.16
C VAL A 90 -35.97 2.58 -61.87
N ILE A 91 -35.62 3.87 -61.67
CA ILE A 91 -35.40 4.90 -62.72
C ILE A 91 -34.84 6.23 -62.13
N GLU A 92 -34.12 6.95 -62.99
CA GLU A 92 -33.24 8.12 -62.77
C GLU A 92 -33.99 9.46 -63.08
N PRO A 93 -33.44 10.69 -62.88
CA PRO A 93 -32.32 11.23 -63.69
C PRO A 93 -31.18 11.92 -62.88
N ASP A 94 -29.93 12.11 -63.33
CA ASP A 94 -29.33 12.55 -64.63
C ASP A 94 -29.38 14.10 -64.85
N LEU A 95 -28.37 14.84 -65.36
CA LEU A 95 -27.01 14.55 -65.89
C LEU A 95 -26.16 15.87 -65.85
N GLN A 96 -24.89 15.83 -66.31
CA GLN A 96 -23.99 16.92 -66.79
C GLN A 96 -23.07 17.69 -65.80
N MET A 97 -21.84 18.13 -66.16
CA MET A 97 -20.86 17.62 -67.17
C MET A 97 -19.44 18.26 -67.00
N GLN A 98 -18.38 17.49 -67.32
CA GLN A 98 -17.00 17.93 -67.67
C GLN A 98 -16.17 18.69 -66.58
N LYS A 99 -14.82 18.73 -66.61
CA LYS A 99 -13.80 18.30 -67.62
C LYS A 99 -12.77 17.29 -67.05
N LYS A 100 -12.17 16.50 -67.93
CA LYS A 100 -10.97 15.67 -67.68
C LYS A 100 -9.69 16.43 -68.07
N THR A 101 -8.57 16.13 -67.42
CA THR A 101 -7.30 15.84 -68.13
C THR A 101 -6.34 15.03 -67.25
N SER A 102 -5.68 14.04 -67.86
CA SER A 102 -4.59 13.23 -67.27
C SER A 102 -3.22 13.70 -67.78
N LYS A 103 -2.11 13.35 -67.09
CA LYS A 103 -0.95 12.57 -67.62
C LYS A 103 0.27 12.56 -66.65
N PHE A 104 1.04 11.46 -66.70
CA PHE A 104 2.53 11.28 -66.63
C PHE A 104 3.43 12.32 -65.89
N GLY A 105 4.55 11.97 -65.25
CA GLY A 105 5.19 10.67 -64.99
C GLY A 105 6.75 10.73 -64.99
N PHE A 106 7.41 9.82 -64.25
CA PHE A 106 8.87 9.55 -64.22
C PHE A 106 9.83 10.65 -63.67
N LYS A 107 11.15 10.41 -63.43
CA LYS A 107 11.84 9.38 -62.58
C LYS A 107 13.39 9.58 -62.56
N VAL A 108 14.03 9.49 -61.38
CA VAL A 108 15.48 9.14 -61.10
C VAL A 108 16.63 10.05 -61.63
N VAL A 109 17.74 9.99 -60.89
CA VAL A 109 19.19 10.19 -61.25
C VAL A 109 19.87 11.43 -60.62
N SER A 110 21.09 11.22 -60.15
CA SER A 110 21.99 12.19 -59.49
C SER A 110 23.17 12.60 -60.39
N PRO A 111 24.07 13.46 -59.90
CA PRO A 111 25.51 13.21 -60.12
C PRO A 111 26.35 13.26 -58.83
N ARG A 112 27.66 13.00 -58.97
CA ARG A 112 28.71 12.93 -57.92
C ARG A 112 29.86 13.93 -58.23
N MET A 113 30.78 14.04 -57.27
CA MET A 113 32.23 14.39 -57.37
C MET A 113 32.66 15.84 -57.08
N ASN A 114 33.42 16.02 -55.98
CA ASN A 114 34.89 16.30 -55.92
C ASN A 114 35.54 17.01 -57.13
N PRO A 115 36.56 17.90 -56.95
CA PRO A 115 37.82 17.50 -56.28
C PRO A 115 38.74 18.59 -55.63
N LEU A 116 39.75 18.12 -54.85
CA LEU A 116 41.01 18.81 -54.40
C LEU A 116 40.80 20.05 -53.48
N HIS A 117 41.71 20.50 -52.58
CA HIS A 117 43.02 20.10 -52.05
C HIS A 117 43.13 20.70 -50.59
N THR A 118 44.16 20.62 -49.71
CA THR A 118 45.59 20.22 -49.71
C THR A 118 46.05 19.84 -48.26
N HIS A 119 47.37 19.69 -48.02
CA HIS A 119 48.19 19.94 -46.80
C HIS A 119 47.58 20.77 -45.65
N ASP A 120 47.93 20.71 -44.36
CA ASP A 120 48.92 20.04 -43.46
C ASP A 120 48.60 20.62 -42.03
N THR A 121 49.18 20.30 -40.86
CA THR A 121 50.28 19.43 -40.39
C THR A 121 49.97 18.92 -38.95
N LEU A 122 50.91 18.19 -38.32
CA LEU A 122 50.90 17.74 -36.92
C LEU A 122 50.60 18.90 -35.92
N SER A 123 49.94 18.66 -34.78
CA SER A 123 50.64 18.11 -33.60
C SER A 123 49.71 17.72 -32.44
N SER A 124 50.20 16.82 -31.59
CA SER A 124 49.65 16.56 -30.26
C SER A 124 49.95 17.70 -29.30
N HIS A 125 49.04 18.02 -28.36
CA HIS A 125 49.38 18.32 -26.95
C HIS A 125 48.13 18.24 -26.05
N LYS A 126 48.28 17.67 -24.84
CA LYS A 126 47.47 18.07 -23.67
C LYS A 126 48.12 19.34 -23.11
N PRO A 127 47.36 20.28 -22.51
CA PRO A 127 47.29 20.24 -21.05
C PRO A 127 45.94 20.68 -20.46
N SER A 128 45.92 20.78 -19.13
CA SER A 128 44.79 21.13 -18.27
C SER A 128 44.42 22.61 -18.25
N HIS A 129 43.12 22.89 -18.08
CA HIS A 129 42.61 24.09 -17.41
C HIS A 129 41.69 23.58 -16.27
N LYS A 130 41.93 23.87 -14.98
CA LYS A 130 41.94 25.16 -14.27
C LYS A 130 40.60 25.91 -14.35
N HIS A 131 40.03 26.18 -13.18
CA HIS A 131 38.85 27.02 -13.01
C HIS A 131 39.07 28.44 -13.54
N LEU A 132 38.01 29.01 -14.08
CA LEU A 132 37.79 30.45 -14.24
C LEU A 132 36.35 30.72 -13.86
N GLU A 133 36.14 31.57 -12.86
CA GLU A 133 34.80 32.04 -12.46
C GLU A 133 34.37 33.17 -13.40
N THR A 134 33.28 32.98 -14.15
CA THR A 134 32.61 34.09 -14.82
C THR A 134 31.52 34.66 -13.91
N LYS A 135 31.70 35.91 -13.49
CA LYS A 135 30.67 36.69 -12.82
C LYS A 135 29.62 37.13 -13.85
N ASP A 136 28.56 36.37 -14.01
CA ASP A 136 27.39 36.81 -14.78
C ASP A 136 26.47 37.71 -13.94
N VAL A 137 25.80 38.64 -14.62
CA VAL A 137 25.14 39.80 -14.01
C VAL A 137 23.80 39.43 -13.38
N ALA A 138 23.61 39.85 -12.13
CA ALA A 138 22.32 39.72 -11.44
C ALA A 138 21.26 40.60 -12.14
N GLY A 139 20.16 40.00 -12.60
CA GLY A 139 19.05 40.76 -13.21
C GLY A 139 17.97 39.98 -13.97
N HIS A 140 18.13 38.68 -14.27
CA HIS A 140 17.15 37.89 -15.06
C HIS A 140 16.82 36.49 -14.49
N GLY A 141 17.22 36.18 -13.26
CA GLY A 141 17.20 34.80 -12.73
C GLY A 141 15.84 34.24 -12.28
N GLU A 142 14.93 35.07 -11.79
CA GLU A 142 13.75 34.60 -11.01
C GLU A 142 12.70 33.89 -11.87
N ASN A 143 12.33 34.46 -13.03
CA ASN A 143 11.32 33.86 -13.92
C ASN A 143 11.71 32.48 -14.47
N VAL A 144 13.02 32.20 -14.63
CA VAL A 144 13.49 30.92 -15.17
C VAL A 144 13.38 29.79 -14.13
N GLN A 145 13.62 30.08 -12.84
CA GLN A 145 13.48 29.07 -11.79
C GLN A 145 12.02 28.63 -11.60
N HIS A 146 11.06 29.56 -11.65
CA HIS A 146 9.64 29.24 -11.56
C HIS A 146 9.13 28.35 -12.71
N MET A 147 9.62 28.55 -13.95
CA MET A 147 9.18 27.75 -15.11
C MET A 147 9.55 26.26 -15.01
N HIS A 148 10.60 25.89 -14.27
CA HIS A 148 11.08 24.50 -14.15
C HIS A 148 10.38 23.68 -13.06
N GLN A 149 9.46 24.28 -12.29
CA GLN A 149 8.87 23.68 -11.09
C GLN A 149 7.37 23.38 -11.24
N CYS A 150 6.75 23.92 -12.29
CA CYS A 150 5.37 23.65 -12.67
C CYS A 150 5.29 22.56 -13.74
N GLY A 151 4.29 21.67 -13.63
CA GLY A 151 4.16 20.45 -14.43
C GLY A 151 4.21 20.61 -15.96
N SER A 152 3.94 21.81 -16.49
CA SER A 152 4.07 22.15 -17.91
C SER A 152 5.46 21.90 -18.52
N SER A 153 6.53 21.85 -17.72
CA SER A 153 7.88 21.46 -18.21
C SER A 153 8.18 19.96 -18.07
N PHE A 154 7.42 19.21 -17.26
CA PHE A 154 7.65 17.80 -17.01
C PHE A 154 6.97 16.94 -18.07
N THR A 155 7.74 16.56 -19.09
CA THR A 155 7.33 15.57 -20.08
C THR A 155 7.86 14.19 -19.72
N LEU A 156 7.09 13.16 -20.08
CA LEU A 156 7.35 11.74 -19.84
C LEU A 156 8.74 11.33 -20.33
N ALA A 157 9.32 10.36 -19.63
CA ALA A 157 10.59 9.76 -19.97
C ALA A 157 10.43 8.79 -21.15
N ASP A 158 11.22 9.02 -22.20
CA ASP A 158 11.31 8.13 -23.35
C ASP A 158 11.84 6.76 -22.90
N ALA A 159 11.22 5.68 -23.38
CA ALA A 159 11.59 4.30 -23.09
C ALA A 159 11.35 3.41 -24.31
N ASN A 160 12.06 2.29 -24.42
CA ASN A 160 11.91 1.35 -25.53
C ASN A 160 10.59 0.55 -25.46
N ILE A 161 10.01 0.44 -24.26
CA ILE A 161 8.77 -0.27 -23.97
C ILE A 161 7.90 0.60 -23.05
N SER A 162 6.60 0.66 -23.30
CA SER A 162 5.58 1.18 -22.38
C SER A 162 4.55 0.09 -22.11
N THR A 163 4.24 -0.20 -20.84
CA THR A 163 3.22 -1.21 -20.49
C THR A 163 1.82 -0.73 -20.90
N PHE A 164 1.52 0.55 -20.69
CA PHE A 164 0.29 1.22 -21.17
C PHE A 164 0.09 1.03 -22.68
N GLN A 165 1.13 1.22 -23.49
CA GLN A 165 1.03 1.03 -24.94
C GLN A 165 0.85 -0.45 -25.31
N ILE A 166 1.47 -1.40 -24.60
CA ILE A 166 1.23 -2.83 -24.86
C ILE A 166 -0.21 -3.22 -24.51
N LEU A 167 -0.77 -2.74 -23.40
CA LEU A 167 -2.18 -2.99 -23.04
C LEU A 167 -3.15 -2.45 -24.08
N HIS A 168 -2.85 -1.28 -24.66
CA HIS A 168 -3.59 -0.71 -25.77
C HIS A 168 -3.49 -1.53 -27.08
N ASP A 169 -2.36 -2.19 -27.31
CA ASP A 169 -2.03 -2.91 -28.56
C ASP A 169 -2.16 -4.45 -28.43
N ILE A 170 -2.90 -4.93 -27.41
CA ILE A 170 -3.37 -6.32 -27.34
C ILE A 170 -4.73 -6.42 -28.04
N ASP A 171 -4.81 -7.35 -28.99
CA ASP A 171 -6.05 -7.77 -29.63
C ASP A 171 -6.67 -8.89 -28.79
N TYR A 172 -7.80 -8.59 -28.16
CA TYR A 172 -8.56 -9.50 -27.30
C TYR A 172 -9.72 -10.20 -28.04
N ASP A 173 -10.00 -9.87 -29.31
CA ASP A 173 -11.04 -10.55 -30.13
C ASP A 173 -10.55 -11.91 -30.66
N LEU A 174 -9.24 -12.18 -30.57
CA LEU A 174 -8.67 -13.52 -30.76
C LEU A 174 -9.18 -14.48 -29.68
N LYS A 175 -10.16 -15.31 -30.06
CA LYS A 175 -10.68 -16.42 -29.24
C LYS A 175 -9.57 -17.38 -28.79
N TRP A 176 -9.05 -17.13 -27.59
CA TRP A 176 -8.19 -18.02 -26.83
C TRP A 176 -8.88 -19.41 -26.65
N PRO A 177 -8.17 -20.55 -26.66
CA PRO A 177 -6.73 -20.68 -26.43
C PRO A 177 -5.91 -21.33 -27.58
N PRO A 178 -4.71 -20.82 -27.90
CA PRO A 178 -3.54 -21.69 -27.85
C PRO A 178 -3.35 -22.13 -26.39
N LYS A 179 -3.20 -23.43 -26.12
CA LYS A 179 -3.09 -23.95 -24.74
C LYS A 179 -1.95 -23.21 -24.02
N ALA A 180 -2.16 -22.67 -22.82
CA ALA A 180 -1.11 -21.95 -22.09
C ALA A 180 0.11 -22.84 -21.72
N GLU A 181 -0.05 -24.17 -21.75
CA GLU A 181 1.04 -25.14 -21.60
C GLU A 181 1.87 -25.33 -22.90
N GLU A 182 1.38 -24.83 -24.03
CA GLU A 182 2.00 -24.91 -25.35
C GLU A 182 2.19 -23.53 -26.04
N SER A 183 1.69 -22.40 -25.52
CA SER A 183 1.90 -21.08 -26.14
C SER A 183 3.37 -20.65 -26.09
N VAL A 184 4.10 -21.03 -25.02
CA VAL A 184 5.57 -20.97 -24.95
C VAL A 184 6.23 -22.21 -25.56
N THR A 185 5.57 -22.88 -26.52
CA THR A 185 6.31 -23.61 -27.56
C THR A 185 6.98 -22.59 -28.47
N VAL A 186 8.19 -22.19 -28.05
CA VAL A 186 9.23 -21.77 -28.98
C VAL A 186 9.27 -22.84 -30.08
N HIS A 187 8.80 -22.50 -31.30
CA HIS A 187 9.02 -23.32 -32.49
C HIS A 187 10.52 -23.57 -32.57
N SER A 188 10.93 -24.80 -32.24
CA SER A 188 12.30 -25.01 -31.79
C SER A 188 13.27 -24.80 -32.94
N ARG A 189 14.16 -23.81 -32.82
CA ARG A 189 15.45 -23.81 -33.54
C ARG A 189 16.39 -24.86 -32.95
N SER A 190 15.90 -26.10 -32.88
CA SER A 190 16.60 -27.34 -32.53
C SER A 190 17.59 -27.71 -33.64
N ALA A 191 18.55 -26.82 -33.88
CA ALA A 191 19.61 -26.93 -34.86
C ALA A 191 20.79 -25.97 -34.58
N GLU A 192 20.52 -24.69 -34.26
CA GLU A 192 21.54 -23.63 -34.48
C GLU A 192 22.30 -23.16 -33.22
N ILE A 193 21.74 -23.21 -32.01
CA ILE A 193 22.44 -22.75 -30.79
C ILE A 193 23.31 -23.86 -30.19
N THR A 194 24.14 -24.46 -31.03
CA THR A 194 25.27 -25.34 -30.64
C THR A 194 26.62 -24.84 -31.17
N ARG A 195 26.67 -23.60 -31.70
CA ARG A 195 27.90 -22.96 -32.23
C ARG A 195 28.17 -21.54 -31.71
N GLY A 196 27.67 -21.20 -30.52
CA GLY A 196 28.17 -20.06 -29.75
C GLY A 196 29.56 -20.35 -29.15
N LYS A 197 30.47 -19.36 -29.13
CA LYS A 197 31.81 -19.52 -28.52
C LYS A 197 31.79 -19.64 -26.99
N ASN A 198 30.69 -19.31 -26.34
CA ASN A 198 30.54 -19.32 -24.88
C ASN A 198 29.64 -20.50 -24.44
N PRO A 199 29.88 -21.13 -23.28
CA PRO A 199 29.01 -22.18 -22.75
C PRO A 199 27.70 -21.63 -22.19
N LEU A 200 26.64 -22.44 -22.17
CA LEU A 200 25.41 -22.12 -21.46
C LEU A 200 25.63 -22.23 -19.94
N THR A 201 25.60 -21.10 -19.24
CA THR A 201 25.72 -21.02 -17.77
C THR A 201 24.34 -21.16 -17.14
N ILE A 202 24.13 -22.23 -16.37
CA ILE A 202 22.89 -22.49 -15.62
C ILE A 202 23.19 -22.28 -14.14
N ILE A 203 22.45 -21.37 -13.51
CA ILE A 203 22.55 -21.09 -12.08
C ILE A 203 21.24 -21.50 -11.43
N VAL A 204 21.28 -22.64 -10.74
CA VAL A 204 20.18 -23.15 -9.93
C VAL A 204 20.24 -22.50 -8.55
N VAL A 205 19.12 -21.95 -8.09
CA VAL A 205 19.06 -21.06 -6.93
C VAL A 205 18.04 -21.60 -5.94
N PRO A 206 18.49 -22.36 -4.92
CA PRO A 206 17.63 -22.85 -3.86
C PRO A 206 16.99 -21.71 -3.06
N HIS A 207 15.67 -21.78 -2.87
CA HIS A 207 14.90 -20.79 -2.12
C HIS A 207 13.73 -21.44 -1.38
N SER A 208 13.11 -20.71 -0.46
CA SER A 208 11.88 -21.12 0.22
C SER A 208 11.08 -19.87 0.50
N HIS A 209 9.85 -19.79 -0.02
CA HIS A 209 8.97 -18.66 0.26
C HIS A 209 8.31 -18.87 1.62
N ASN A 210 8.34 -17.86 2.49
CA ASN A 210 7.90 -18.00 3.88
C ASN A 210 6.98 -16.83 4.26
N ASP A 211 5.68 -17.03 4.13
CA ASP A 211 4.66 -16.01 4.41
C ASP A 211 4.62 -15.67 5.91
N PRO A 212 4.88 -14.42 6.31
CA PRO A 212 4.63 -13.95 7.67
C PRO A 212 3.13 -13.74 7.88
N GLY A 213 2.36 -14.82 7.76
CA GLY A 213 0.91 -14.91 7.86
C GLY A 213 0.22 -15.04 6.49
N TRP A 214 -0.59 -16.09 6.34
CA TRP A 214 -1.45 -16.34 5.17
C TRP A 214 -2.56 -17.35 5.54
N GLN A 215 -2.31 -18.66 5.40
CA GLN A 215 -3.23 -19.71 5.88
C GLN A 215 -3.09 -19.98 7.38
N LYS A 216 -1.90 -19.74 7.93
CA LYS A 216 -1.58 -19.74 9.37
C LYS A 216 -1.07 -18.37 9.81
N THR A 217 -0.96 -18.13 11.11
CA THR A 217 -0.31 -16.95 11.69
C THR A 217 1.22 -17.01 11.61
N VAL A 218 1.88 -15.86 11.80
CA VAL A 218 3.35 -15.77 11.91
C VAL A 218 3.91 -16.74 12.96
N GLY A 219 3.24 -16.88 14.11
CA GLY A 219 3.70 -17.74 15.21
C GLY A 219 3.63 -19.23 14.88
N GLU A 220 2.55 -19.65 14.21
CA GLU A 220 2.34 -21.05 13.80
C GLU A 220 3.30 -21.43 12.67
N TYR A 221 3.40 -20.65 11.59
CA TYR A 221 4.37 -20.90 10.52
C TYR A 221 5.82 -20.94 11.05
N PHE A 222 6.15 -20.06 12.00
CA PHE A 222 7.47 -20.04 12.62
C PHE A 222 7.80 -21.37 13.31
N GLU A 223 6.95 -21.84 14.23
CA GLU A 223 7.23 -23.05 15.00
C GLU A 223 7.02 -24.35 14.19
N ASP A 224 6.04 -24.41 13.29
CA ASP A 224 5.74 -25.62 12.49
C ASP A 224 6.76 -25.88 11.37
N GLN A 225 7.28 -24.83 10.73
CA GLN A 225 7.97 -24.92 9.43
C GLN A 225 9.21 -24.02 9.36
N THR A 226 9.08 -22.70 9.45
CA THR A 226 10.17 -21.75 9.12
C THR A 226 11.41 -21.89 10.01
N LYS A 227 11.23 -22.17 11.30
CA LYS A 227 12.32 -22.47 12.24
C LYS A 227 13.12 -23.70 11.81
N HIS A 228 12.45 -24.75 11.33
CA HIS A 228 13.11 -25.95 10.80
C HIS A 228 13.82 -25.69 9.48
N ILE A 229 13.26 -24.86 8.59
CA ILE A 229 13.93 -24.44 7.34
C ILE A 229 15.25 -23.73 7.67
N LEU A 230 15.23 -22.77 8.61
CA LEU A 230 16.41 -22.00 9.01
C LEU A 230 17.47 -22.82 9.78
N ASP A 231 17.07 -23.75 10.64
CA ASP A 231 18.00 -24.67 11.31
C ASP A 231 18.66 -25.64 10.30
N ASN A 232 17.87 -26.28 9.43
CA ASN A 232 18.40 -27.16 8.38
C ASN A 232 19.32 -26.38 7.43
N MET A 233 19.00 -25.13 7.08
CA MET A 233 19.83 -24.28 6.22
C MET A 233 21.26 -24.14 6.77
N VAL A 234 21.44 -23.90 8.08
CA VAL A 234 22.78 -23.80 8.66
C VAL A 234 23.51 -25.13 8.59
N GLU A 235 22.86 -26.21 9.00
CA GLU A 235 23.48 -27.54 9.05
C GLU A 235 23.85 -28.06 7.66
N LYS A 236 22.98 -27.85 6.67
CA LYS A 236 23.13 -28.37 5.31
C LYS A 236 24.04 -27.54 4.43
N LEU A 237 24.07 -26.21 4.56
CA LEU A 237 25.06 -25.40 3.86
C LEU A 237 26.48 -25.61 4.43
N LEU A 238 26.61 -25.92 5.73
CA LEU A 238 27.89 -26.37 6.31
C LEU A 238 28.28 -27.78 5.81
N GLN A 239 27.32 -28.72 5.72
CA GLN A 239 27.54 -30.07 5.21
C GLN A 239 27.90 -30.08 3.70
N TYR A 240 27.36 -29.13 2.93
CA TYR A 240 27.47 -29.08 1.47
C TYR A 240 28.04 -27.74 0.97
N PRO A 241 29.38 -27.57 0.94
CA PRO A 241 30.04 -26.35 0.49
C PRO A 241 29.77 -25.92 -0.97
N LYS A 242 29.23 -26.81 -1.81
CA LYS A 242 28.78 -26.48 -3.18
C LYS A 242 27.32 -25.96 -3.20
N MET A 243 26.56 -26.07 -2.12
CA MET A 243 25.17 -25.63 -2.05
C MET A 243 25.07 -24.16 -1.63
N THR A 244 24.01 -23.52 -2.10
CA THR A 244 23.66 -22.12 -1.81
C THR A 244 22.18 -22.02 -1.43
N PHE A 245 21.75 -20.88 -0.88
CA PHE A 245 20.36 -20.62 -0.51
C PHE A 245 20.04 -19.11 -0.56
N LEU A 246 18.80 -18.75 -0.86
CA LEU A 246 18.25 -17.39 -0.69
C LEU A 246 17.38 -17.30 0.56
N TRP A 247 17.36 -16.12 1.20
CA TRP A 247 16.36 -15.77 2.21
C TRP A 247 15.83 -14.34 1.97
N ALA A 248 14.53 -14.10 2.13
CA ALA A 248 13.93 -12.78 1.90
C ALA A 248 13.33 -12.13 3.16
N GLU A 249 12.62 -12.91 3.99
CA GLU A 249 11.70 -12.40 5.00
C GLU A 249 12.42 -12.17 6.35
N THR A 250 12.85 -10.93 6.58
CA THR A 250 13.66 -10.57 7.77
C THR A 250 12.94 -10.78 9.09
N VAL A 251 11.60 -10.68 9.13
CA VAL A 251 10.79 -10.95 10.34
C VAL A 251 11.07 -12.33 10.93
N PHE A 252 11.06 -13.38 10.10
CA PHE A 252 11.33 -14.75 10.56
C PHE A 252 12.80 -14.97 10.93
N LEU A 253 13.71 -14.40 10.14
CA LEU A 253 15.14 -14.42 10.45
C LEU A 253 15.43 -13.74 11.81
N SER A 254 14.72 -12.66 12.12
CA SER A 254 14.75 -11.95 13.40
C SER A 254 14.11 -12.73 14.55
N MET A 255 13.08 -13.54 14.30
CA MET A 255 12.49 -14.43 15.31
C MET A 255 13.46 -15.57 15.66
N TRP A 256 13.98 -16.28 14.66
CA TRP A 256 14.92 -17.39 14.83
C TRP A 256 16.24 -16.94 15.49
N TRP A 257 16.84 -15.84 15.03
CA TRP A 257 18.10 -15.33 15.56
C TRP A 257 18.06 -15.00 17.06
N LYS A 258 16.90 -14.69 17.63
CA LYS A 258 16.76 -14.45 19.09
C LYS A 258 16.99 -15.72 19.92
N GLY A 259 16.72 -16.90 19.36
CA GLY A 259 16.91 -18.20 20.03
C GLY A 259 18.30 -18.83 19.85
N LEU A 260 19.17 -18.27 18.99
CA LEU A 260 20.46 -18.90 18.65
C LEU A 260 21.59 -18.58 19.63
N ASP A 261 22.42 -19.59 19.88
CA ASP A 261 23.72 -19.46 20.54
C ASP A 261 24.78 -18.77 19.65
N SER A 262 25.91 -18.38 20.24
CA SER A 262 27.01 -17.69 19.55
C SER A 262 27.68 -18.51 18.44
N THR A 263 27.66 -19.84 18.53
CA THR A 263 28.28 -20.76 17.56
C THR A 263 27.40 -20.92 16.32
N LYS A 264 26.08 -21.11 16.49
CA LYS A 264 25.12 -21.03 15.37
C LYS A 264 25.15 -19.64 14.72
N LYS A 265 25.13 -18.55 15.50
CA LYS A 265 25.22 -17.17 14.98
C LYS A 265 26.50 -16.91 14.17
N ALA A 266 27.66 -17.31 14.68
CA ALA A 266 28.92 -17.20 13.94
C ALA A 266 28.91 -18.05 12.66
N SER A 267 28.19 -19.18 12.66
CA SER A 267 28.08 -20.05 11.49
C SER A 267 27.24 -19.45 10.37
N VAL A 268 26.11 -18.81 10.71
CA VAL A 268 25.30 -18.02 9.76
C VAL A 268 26.15 -16.92 9.10
N LYS A 269 26.92 -16.16 9.88
CA LYS A 269 27.80 -15.10 9.34
C LYS A 269 28.82 -15.67 8.36
N ARG A 270 29.49 -16.79 8.69
CA ARG A 270 30.43 -17.45 7.77
C ARG A 270 29.76 -17.95 6.47
N LEU A 271 28.50 -18.39 6.50
CA LEU A 271 27.78 -18.81 5.30
C LEU A 271 27.46 -17.61 4.38
N ILE A 272 27.16 -16.46 4.96
CA ILE A 272 26.94 -15.19 4.24
C ILE A 272 28.26 -14.64 3.68
N GLU A 273 29.31 -14.61 4.49
CA GLU A 273 30.67 -14.18 4.08
C GLU A 273 31.22 -15.00 2.91
N ARG A 274 30.90 -16.30 2.86
CA ARG A 274 31.25 -17.22 1.77
C ARG A 274 30.34 -17.13 0.54
N GLY A 275 29.25 -16.37 0.60
CA GLY A 275 28.24 -16.31 -0.46
C GLY A 275 27.41 -17.60 -0.62
N GLN A 276 27.40 -18.48 0.39
CA GLN A 276 26.49 -19.64 0.40
C GLN A 276 25.07 -19.24 0.77
N LEU A 277 24.89 -18.20 1.60
CA LEU A 277 23.58 -17.64 1.93
C LEU A 277 23.52 -16.19 1.43
N GLU A 278 22.59 -15.88 0.52
CA GLU A 278 22.30 -14.50 0.10
C GLU A 278 20.96 -14.05 0.71
N ILE A 279 20.99 -12.93 1.43
CA ILE A 279 19.77 -12.24 1.85
C ILE A 279 19.34 -11.30 0.71
N VAL A 280 18.15 -11.53 0.17
CA VAL A 280 17.58 -10.82 -0.98
C VAL A 280 16.38 -9.98 -0.54
N GLY A 281 16.21 -8.78 -1.08
CA GLY A 281 15.28 -7.82 -0.49
C GLY A 281 15.79 -7.40 0.90
N GLY A 282 15.34 -8.07 1.97
CA GLY A 282 15.77 -7.76 3.33
C GLY A 282 15.01 -6.61 4.01
N GLY A 283 13.87 -6.21 3.43
CA GLY A 283 12.83 -5.53 4.20
C GLY A 283 12.31 -6.41 5.33
N TRP A 284 11.49 -5.87 6.22
CA TRP A 284 10.87 -6.66 7.28
C TRP A 284 10.04 -7.83 6.72
N VAL A 285 9.38 -7.60 5.58
CA VAL A 285 8.61 -8.56 4.79
C VAL A 285 8.87 -8.36 3.28
N VAL A 286 8.42 -9.28 2.43
CA VAL A 286 8.13 -8.99 1.01
C VAL A 286 6.75 -8.30 0.97
N PRO A 287 6.65 -7.01 0.62
CA PRO A 287 5.40 -6.27 0.76
C PRO A 287 4.48 -6.42 -0.45
N ASP A 288 3.19 -6.12 -0.29
CA ASP A 288 2.31 -5.77 -1.41
C ASP A 288 2.83 -4.50 -2.12
N GLU A 289 2.53 -4.38 -3.42
CA GLU A 289 2.90 -3.23 -4.24
C GLU A 289 1.70 -2.32 -4.59
N ALA A 290 0.45 -2.71 -4.30
CA ALA A 290 -0.76 -1.94 -4.60
C ALA A 290 -1.27 -1.06 -3.44
N ASN A 291 -1.43 -1.62 -2.24
CA ASN A 291 -2.10 -0.98 -1.11
C ASN A 291 -1.17 -0.24 -0.12
N PRO A 292 0.11 -0.60 0.06
CA PRO A 292 1.04 0.16 0.88
C PRO A 292 1.27 1.59 0.40
N HIS A 293 1.30 2.52 1.34
CA HIS A 293 1.77 3.88 1.11
C HIS A 293 3.29 3.94 1.22
N TYR A 294 3.95 4.79 0.43
CA TYR A 294 5.41 4.81 0.28
C TYR A 294 6.15 5.08 1.60
N PHE A 295 5.52 5.77 2.56
CA PHE A 295 6.02 5.87 3.93
C PHE A 295 6.26 4.49 4.55
N ALA A 296 5.25 3.60 4.54
CA ALA A 296 5.34 2.29 5.18
C ALA A 296 6.29 1.35 4.43
N LEU A 297 6.35 1.45 3.10
CA LEU A 297 7.34 0.75 2.28
C LEU A 297 8.79 1.15 2.62
N ILE A 298 9.04 2.44 2.87
CA ILE A 298 10.34 2.94 3.35
C ILE A 298 10.60 2.50 4.78
N ASP A 299 9.62 2.61 5.67
CA ASP A 299 9.81 2.36 7.10
C ASP A 299 10.11 0.87 7.42
N GLN A 300 9.40 -0.05 6.76
CA GLN A 300 9.66 -1.48 6.87
C GLN A 300 11.01 -1.89 6.24
N LEU A 301 11.41 -1.19 5.16
CA LEU A 301 12.72 -1.39 4.54
C LEU A 301 13.85 -0.91 5.45
N ILE A 302 13.70 0.24 6.12
CA ILE A 302 14.64 0.74 7.11
C ILE A 302 14.73 -0.21 8.31
N GLU A 303 13.61 -0.69 8.87
CA GLU A 303 13.63 -1.58 10.03
C GLU A 303 14.31 -2.94 9.70
N GLY A 304 14.00 -3.54 8.54
CA GLY A 304 14.66 -4.76 8.06
C GLY A 304 16.15 -4.56 7.80
N HIS A 305 16.52 -3.55 7.01
CA HIS A 305 17.93 -3.24 6.71
C HIS A 305 18.75 -2.88 7.95
N HIS A 306 18.18 -2.14 8.90
CA HIS A 306 18.86 -1.80 10.15
C HIS A 306 19.11 -3.04 11.02
N TRP A 307 18.16 -3.98 11.05
CA TRP A 307 18.35 -5.27 11.72
C TRP A 307 19.44 -6.11 11.03
N LEU A 308 19.40 -6.23 9.69
CA LEU A 308 20.38 -6.97 8.90
C LEU A 308 21.80 -6.40 9.02
N GLU A 309 21.97 -5.09 9.02
CA GLU A 309 23.28 -4.47 9.23
C GLU A 309 23.78 -4.66 10.66
N THR A 310 22.91 -4.49 11.67
CA THR A 310 23.30 -4.57 13.09
C THR A 310 23.64 -6.00 13.52
N GLU A 311 22.79 -6.97 13.19
CA GLU A 311 22.95 -8.36 13.64
C GLU A 311 23.83 -9.19 12.72
N LEU A 312 23.75 -8.99 11.40
CA LEU A 312 24.44 -9.84 10.41
C LEU A 312 25.57 -9.12 9.64
N GLY A 313 25.60 -7.78 9.62
CA GLY A 313 26.53 -7.00 8.80
C GLY A 313 26.14 -6.90 7.31
N VAL A 314 24.90 -7.25 6.96
CA VAL A 314 24.46 -7.43 5.57
C VAL A 314 23.80 -6.18 5.01
N LYS A 315 24.10 -5.88 3.73
CA LYS A 315 23.53 -4.76 2.97
C LYS A 315 23.13 -5.28 1.57
N PRO A 316 21.87 -5.72 1.38
CA PRO A 316 21.42 -6.34 0.13
C PRO A 316 21.61 -5.44 -1.11
N THR A 317 21.71 -6.07 -2.28
CA THR A 317 21.79 -5.40 -3.60
C THR A 317 20.82 -5.96 -4.65
N ASN A 318 20.20 -7.11 -4.39
CA ASN A 318 19.21 -7.76 -5.26
C ASN A 318 17.87 -7.90 -4.52
N THR A 319 16.74 -7.73 -5.22
CA THR A 319 15.40 -7.98 -4.66
C THR A 319 14.72 -9.19 -5.31
N TRP A 320 13.78 -9.78 -4.57
CA TRP A 320 13.04 -10.99 -4.91
C TRP A 320 11.57 -10.76 -4.57
N SER A 321 10.81 -10.20 -5.53
CA SER A 321 9.40 -9.83 -5.36
C SER A 321 8.56 -10.78 -6.24
N LEU A 322 8.46 -12.05 -5.84
CA LEU A 322 7.85 -13.07 -6.70
C LEU A 322 6.33 -13.20 -6.51
N ASP A 323 5.80 -12.92 -5.32
CA ASP A 323 4.38 -13.15 -5.04
C ASP A 323 3.43 -11.94 -5.00
N PRO A 324 3.85 -10.66 -4.87
CA PRO A 324 2.89 -9.54 -4.95
C PRO A 324 2.07 -9.54 -6.24
N PHE A 325 0.77 -9.27 -6.13
CA PHE A 325 -0.26 -9.56 -7.14
C PHE A 325 -0.32 -8.49 -8.26
N GLY A 326 0.81 -8.30 -8.93
CA GLY A 326 1.09 -7.14 -9.80
C GLY A 326 2.07 -6.18 -9.14
N TYR A 327 2.74 -5.36 -9.94
CA TYR A 327 3.92 -4.60 -9.50
C TYR A 327 3.82 -3.10 -9.81
N SER A 328 4.27 -2.30 -8.86
CA SER A 328 4.26 -0.83 -8.91
C SER A 328 5.59 -0.30 -9.40
N SER A 329 5.57 0.72 -10.27
CA SER A 329 6.79 1.46 -10.63
C SER A 329 7.46 2.16 -9.45
N THR A 330 6.78 2.34 -8.31
CA THR A 330 7.36 2.99 -7.12
C THR A 330 8.45 2.14 -6.44
N LEU A 331 8.25 0.83 -6.27
CA LEU A 331 9.21 -0.02 -5.56
C LEU A 331 10.60 -0.13 -6.22
N PRO A 332 10.77 -0.36 -7.54
CA PRO A 332 12.10 -0.37 -8.17
C PRO A 332 12.85 0.95 -7.95
N TYR A 333 12.15 2.09 -7.89
CA TYR A 333 12.75 3.37 -7.52
C TYR A 333 13.15 3.42 -6.04
N LEU A 334 12.27 3.05 -5.09
CA LEU A 334 12.61 3.02 -3.66
C LEU A 334 13.81 2.11 -3.39
N TYR A 335 13.86 0.93 -4.02
CA TYR A 335 15.00 0.02 -3.98
C TYR A 335 16.25 0.65 -4.63
N LYS A 336 16.16 1.29 -5.81
CA LYS A 336 17.32 1.99 -6.39
C LYS A 336 17.85 3.08 -5.45
N ARG A 337 16.97 3.82 -4.77
CA ARG A 337 17.33 4.84 -3.77
C ARG A 337 17.92 4.24 -2.48
N ALA A 338 17.57 3.00 -2.13
CA ALA A 338 18.23 2.21 -1.07
C ALA A 338 19.57 1.58 -1.51
N GLY A 339 19.94 1.69 -2.80
CA GLY A 339 21.18 1.14 -3.34
C GLY A 339 21.08 -0.35 -3.70
N PHE A 340 19.94 -0.78 -4.22
CA PHE A 340 19.84 -2.03 -4.97
C PHE A 340 20.22 -1.79 -6.44
N GLU A 341 20.71 -2.85 -7.07
CA GLU A 341 21.16 -2.86 -8.46
C GLU A 341 20.17 -3.60 -9.36
N ASN A 342 19.62 -4.72 -8.86
CA ASN A 342 18.78 -5.65 -9.61
C ASN A 342 17.49 -6.04 -8.86
N MET A 343 16.47 -6.45 -9.62
CA MET A 343 15.15 -6.89 -9.14
C MET A 343 14.64 -8.10 -9.92
N VAL A 344 13.93 -9.01 -9.24
CA VAL A 344 13.22 -10.13 -9.88
C VAL A 344 11.72 -10.03 -9.57
N ILE A 345 10.88 -10.15 -10.60
CA ILE A 345 9.41 -10.12 -10.53
C ILE A 345 8.79 -11.31 -11.30
N LEU A 346 7.51 -11.63 -11.06
CA LEU A 346 6.84 -12.79 -11.64
C LEU A 346 5.37 -12.56 -12.03
N ARG A 347 4.48 -12.19 -11.09
CA ARG A 347 3.02 -12.10 -11.29
C ARG A 347 2.62 -10.88 -12.15
N VAL A 348 2.70 -11.07 -13.47
CA VAL A 348 2.34 -10.09 -14.49
C VAL A 348 1.34 -10.73 -15.46
N HIS A 349 0.33 -9.94 -15.86
CA HIS A 349 -0.72 -10.30 -16.82
C HIS A 349 -0.18 -11.11 -18.01
N THR A 350 -0.81 -12.26 -18.30
CA THR A 350 -0.33 -13.28 -19.25
C THR A 350 0.08 -12.68 -20.60
N ASP A 351 -0.84 -11.98 -21.27
CA ASP A 351 -0.62 -11.39 -22.59
C ASP A 351 0.53 -10.37 -22.63
N LEU A 352 0.66 -9.54 -21.58
CA LEU A 352 1.77 -8.59 -21.45
C LEU A 352 3.11 -9.34 -21.32
N LYS A 353 3.14 -10.46 -20.60
CA LYS A 353 4.31 -11.33 -20.51
C LYS A 353 4.64 -11.97 -21.87
N GLU A 354 3.67 -12.48 -22.62
CA GLU A 354 3.90 -13.04 -23.97
C GLU A 354 4.41 -11.96 -24.96
N LYS A 355 3.84 -10.75 -24.94
CA LYS A 355 4.32 -9.61 -25.75
C LYS A 355 5.74 -9.17 -25.35
N LEU A 356 6.18 -9.39 -24.10
CA LEU A 356 7.57 -9.19 -23.68
C LEU A 356 8.49 -10.34 -24.10
N VAL A 357 8.04 -11.59 -24.03
CA VAL A 357 8.77 -12.77 -24.54
C VAL A 357 9.11 -12.61 -26.02
N THR A 358 8.13 -12.28 -26.87
CA THR A 358 8.33 -12.09 -28.32
C THR A 358 9.33 -10.98 -28.66
N LYS A 359 9.45 -9.97 -27.79
CA LYS A 359 10.42 -8.85 -27.92
C LYS A 359 11.78 -9.12 -27.27
N LYS A 360 11.99 -10.29 -26.63
CA LYS A 360 13.10 -10.57 -25.70
C LYS A 360 13.31 -9.43 -24.68
N GLY A 361 12.19 -8.99 -24.11
CA GLY A 361 12.07 -7.87 -23.18
C GLY A 361 11.74 -8.28 -21.74
N LEU A 362 11.99 -9.55 -21.37
CA LEU A 362 11.88 -10.01 -19.98
C LEU A 362 12.97 -9.44 -19.06
N GLU A 363 14.07 -8.96 -19.64
CA GLU A 363 15.15 -8.28 -18.92
C GLU A 363 15.22 -6.84 -19.39
N PHE A 364 15.00 -5.89 -18.48
CA PHE A 364 14.80 -4.48 -18.83
C PHE A 364 15.29 -3.52 -17.75
N PHE A 365 15.56 -2.28 -18.15
CA PHE A 365 15.80 -1.15 -17.25
C PHE A 365 14.47 -0.47 -16.94
N TRP A 366 13.91 -0.72 -15.76
CA TRP A 366 12.62 -0.17 -15.34
C TRP A 366 12.78 1.29 -14.92
N ARG A 367 12.21 2.18 -15.73
CA ARG A 367 12.35 3.64 -15.69
C ARG A 367 11.15 4.31 -15.06
N GLN A 368 11.41 5.31 -14.22
CA GLN A 368 10.35 6.18 -13.70
C GLN A 368 9.86 7.15 -14.77
N GLN A 369 8.55 7.37 -14.82
CA GLN A 369 7.92 8.15 -15.89
C GLN A 369 8.36 9.63 -15.98
N TRP A 370 8.94 10.22 -14.93
CA TRP A 370 9.57 11.56 -14.98
C TRP A 370 11.08 11.52 -15.26
N ASN A 371 11.75 10.37 -15.12
CA ASN A 371 13.22 10.31 -15.18
C ASN A 371 13.75 10.11 -16.61
N LYS A 372 13.85 11.22 -17.36
CA LYS A 372 14.48 11.24 -18.68
C LYS A 372 15.95 10.78 -18.71
N ARG A 373 16.68 10.81 -17.59
CA ARG A 373 18.13 10.53 -17.55
C ARG A 373 18.47 9.04 -17.40
N GLY A 374 17.51 8.18 -17.06
CA GLY A 374 17.74 6.74 -16.81
C GLY A 374 18.61 6.40 -15.58
N ASN A 375 19.18 7.40 -14.89
CA ASN A 375 20.08 7.24 -13.75
C ASN A 375 19.44 6.68 -12.47
N ARG A 376 18.12 6.40 -12.49
CA ARG A 376 17.37 5.75 -11.40
C ARG A 376 16.79 4.39 -11.83
N ASP A 377 17.11 3.91 -13.03
CA ASP A 377 16.49 2.72 -13.58
C ASP A 377 16.96 1.46 -12.85
N MET A 378 16.03 0.59 -12.49
CA MET A 378 16.31 -0.72 -11.89
C MET A 378 16.54 -1.75 -12.99
N PHE A 379 17.57 -2.61 -12.89
CA PHE A 379 17.65 -3.75 -13.80
C PHE A 379 16.69 -4.83 -13.29
N THR A 380 15.69 -5.18 -14.10
CA THR A 380 14.58 -6.04 -13.69
C THR A 380 14.53 -7.28 -14.59
N LEU A 381 14.56 -8.45 -13.95
CA LEU A 381 14.25 -9.74 -14.55
C LEU A 381 12.79 -10.10 -14.26
N MET A 382 11.96 -10.17 -15.30
CA MET A 382 10.65 -10.80 -15.23
C MET A 382 10.79 -12.30 -15.49
N MET A 383 10.34 -13.10 -14.53
CA MET A 383 10.31 -14.56 -14.65
C MET A 383 9.32 -14.99 -15.76
N PRO A 384 9.73 -15.86 -16.71
CA PRO A 384 9.00 -16.14 -17.95
C PRO A 384 7.70 -16.95 -17.79
N TYR A 385 7.48 -17.58 -16.64
CA TYR A 385 6.41 -18.58 -16.44
C TYR A 385 5.42 -18.14 -15.36
N LYS A 386 4.52 -19.05 -14.95
CA LYS A 386 3.37 -18.77 -14.07
C LYS A 386 3.75 -18.56 -12.59
N LEU A 387 4.36 -19.58 -11.97
CA LEU A 387 4.71 -19.59 -10.53
C LEU A 387 6.25 -19.66 -10.32
N TYR A 388 6.71 -19.42 -9.10
CA TYR A 388 8.11 -19.56 -8.67
C TYR A 388 8.49 -20.99 -8.23
N ASN A 389 7.57 -21.93 -8.38
CA ASN A 389 7.78 -23.32 -7.97
C ASN A 389 8.52 -24.17 -9.00
N ILE A 390 9.08 -25.30 -8.56
CA ILE A 390 9.96 -26.15 -9.37
C ILE A 390 9.30 -26.58 -10.69
N LYS A 391 8.00 -26.92 -10.64
CA LYS A 391 7.14 -27.25 -11.78
C LYS A 391 7.09 -26.14 -12.84
N HIS A 392 7.09 -24.88 -12.44
CA HIS A 392 7.03 -23.72 -13.34
C HIS A 392 8.39 -23.02 -13.55
N THR A 393 9.50 -23.43 -12.92
CA THR A 393 10.79 -22.70 -13.03
C THR A 393 11.83 -23.34 -13.92
N CYS A 394 11.83 -24.67 -14.10
CA CYS A 394 12.91 -25.36 -14.84
C CYS A 394 12.89 -25.07 -16.35
N GLY A 395 11.70 -24.87 -16.93
CA GLY A 395 11.46 -24.62 -18.34
C GLY A 395 9.96 -24.71 -18.65
N PRO A 396 9.56 -24.76 -19.94
CA PRO A 396 8.14 -24.68 -20.31
C PRO A 396 7.35 -25.97 -20.00
N SER A 397 8.00 -27.13 -19.98
CA SER A 397 7.32 -28.43 -19.84
C SER A 397 7.14 -28.82 -18.36
N GLN A 398 6.03 -28.40 -17.75
CA GLN A 398 5.70 -28.65 -16.33
C GLN A 398 5.89 -30.12 -15.90
N SER A 399 5.35 -31.06 -16.67
CA SER A 399 5.46 -32.51 -16.44
C SER A 399 6.91 -33.00 -16.38
N VAL A 400 7.80 -32.41 -17.18
CA VAL A 400 9.23 -32.71 -17.15
C VAL A 400 9.88 -32.05 -15.94
N CYS A 401 9.50 -30.82 -15.57
CA CYS A 401 10.05 -30.17 -14.37
C CYS A 401 9.68 -30.92 -13.07
N LEU A 402 8.51 -31.56 -13.02
CA LEU A 402 8.11 -32.45 -11.92
C LEU A 402 8.97 -33.73 -11.82
N GLU A 403 9.67 -34.15 -12.87
CA GLU A 403 10.69 -35.21 -12.78
C GLU A 403 11.97 -34.79 -12.02
N PHE A 404 12.10 -33.51 -11.65
CA PHE A 404 13.29 -32.92 -11.02
C PHE A 404 13.04 -32.17 -9.70
N ASP A 405 11.81 -32.13 -9.18
CA ASP A 405 11.63 -31.90 -7.74
C ASP A 405 11.91 -33.22 -7.00
N PHE A 406 12.99 -33.27 -6.23
CA PHE A 406 13.39 -34.49 -5.54
C PHE A 406 12.79 -34.66 -4.14
N ARG A 407 11.86 -33.80 -3.69
CA ARG A 407 11.16 -34.00 -2.40
C ARG A 407 10.35 -35.30 -2.41
N ASN A 408 10.74 -36.22 -1.54
CA ASN A 408 9.99 -37.44 -1.23
C ASN A 408 10.04 -37.67 0.29
N ILE A 409 8.98 -37.27 0.99
CA ILE A 409 8.83 -37.42 2.44
C ILE A 409 7.77 -38.49 2.70
N GLU A 410 8.08 -39.42 3.60
CA GLU A 410 7.15 -40.51 3.94
C GLU A 410 5.85 -39.96 4.55
N GLY A 411 4.72 -40.29 3.94
CA GLY A 411 3.39 -39.84 4.35
C GLY A 411 2.92 -38.51 3.75
N GLU A 412 3.76 -37.77 3.03
CA GLU A 412 3.34 -36.56 2.31
C GLU A 412 2.85 -36.90 0.89
N ILE A 413 1.79 -36.22 0.43
CA ILE A 413 1.34 -36.28 -0.97
C ILE A 413 2.10 -35.20 -1.75
N SER A 414 2.67 -35.57 -2.89
CA SER A 414 3.44 -34.67 -3.77
C SER A 414 3.01 -34.85 -5.22
N GLU A 415 3.02 -33.76 -6.00
CA GLU A 415 2.90 -33.84 -7.47
C GLU A 415 4.22 -34.19 -8.17
N ALA A 416 5.34 -34.27 -7.44
CA ALA A 416 6.64 -34.63 -7.99
C ALA A 416 6.67 -36.07 -8.53
N THR A 417 7.08 -36.23 -9.78
CA THR A 417 7.22 -37.51 -10.48
C THR A 417 8.69 -37.91 -10.64
N SER A 418 9.53 -37.54 -9.66
CA SER A 418 10.97 -37.73 -9.74
C SER A 418 11.40 -39.16 -9.41
N GLU A 419 12.49 -39.59 -10.06
CA GLU A 419 13.20 -40.82 -9.73
C GLU A 419 14.60 -40.43 -9.24
N ARG A 420 15.16 -41.21 -8.30
CA ARG A 420 16.52 -40.95 -7.81
C ARG A 420 17.55 -41.05 -8.94
N ILE A 421 18.45 -40.08 -9.03
CA ILE A 421 19.53 -40.06 -10.00
C ILE A 421 20.62 -41.06 -9.60
N HIS A 422 21.06 -41.86 -10.57
CA HIS A 422 22.08 -42.89 -10.46
C HIS A 422 22.79 -43.12 -11.81
N SER A 423 23.87 -43.90 -11.83
CA SER A 423 24.69 -44.14 -13.03
C SER A 423 23.90 -44.54 -14.29
N MET A 424 22.84 -45.33 -14.14
CA MET A 424 22.05 -45.85 -15.28
C MET A 424 21.05 -44.84 -15.89
N ASN A 425 20.65 -43.77 -15.18
CA ASN A 425 19.64 -42.81 -15.68
C ASN A 425 20.16 -41.38 -15.86
N VAL A 426 21.32 -41.05 -15.26
CA VAL A 426 21.85 -39.68 -15.22
C VAL A 426 22.01 -39.05 -16.62
N ASP A 427 22.43 -39.81 -17.64
CA ASP A 427 22.57 -39.26 -19.00
C ASP A 427 21.21 -38.93 -19.64
N ARG A 428 20.20 -39.80 -19.48
CA ARG A 428 18.82 -39.56 -19.94
C ARG A 428 18.22 -38.34 -19.23
N LYS A 429 18.31 -38.30 -17.91
CA LYS A 429 17.76 -37.23 -17.06
C LYS A 429 18.48 -35.90 -17.28
N ALA A 430 19.80 -35.90 -17.41
CA ALA A 430 20.57 -34.68 -17.68
C ALA A 430 20.26 -34.12 -19.08
N LYS A 431 20.15 -34.95 -20.13
CA LYS A 431 19.68 -34.51 -21.46
C LYS A 431 18.28 -33.88 -21.40
N LEU A 432 17.37 -34.53 -20.70
CA LEU A 432 15.98 -34.09 -20.56
C LEU A 432 15.89 -32.73 -19.84
N LEU A 433 16.56 -32.57 -18.69
CA LEU A 433 16.60 -31.32 -17.94
C LEU A 433 17.31 -30.20 -18.72
N LEU A 434 18.44 -30.51 -19.35
CA LEU A 434 19.18 -29.55 -20.19
C LEU A 434 18.30 -29.02 -21.33
N SER A 435 17.44 -29.84 -21.94
CA SER A 435 16.52 -29.39 -22.98
C SER A 435 15.51 -28.34 -22.48
N GLN A 436 15.11 -28.39 -21.21
CA GLN A 436 14.23 -27.39 -20.60
C GLN A 436 14.99 -26.10 -20.28
N TYR A 437 16.23 -26.22 -19.77
CA TYR A 437 17.12 -25.09 -19.54
C TYR A 437 17.50 -24.36 -20.84
N GLN A 438 17.72 -25.08 -21.94
CA GLN A 438 17.96 -24.50 -23.27
C GLN A 438 16.73 -23.73 -23.77
N LYS A 439 15.54 -24.34 -23.75
CA LYS A 439 14.28 -23.65 -24.10
C LYS A 439 14.02 -22.40 -23.28
N LYS A 440 14.39 -22.41 -21.98
CA LYS A 440 14.30 -21.22 -21.12
C LYS A 440 15.34 -20.16 -21.48
N ALA A 441 16.57 -20.56 -21.80
CA ALA A 441 17.63 -19.65 -22.24
C ALA A 441 17.30 -18.97 -23.59
N ASP A 442 16.60 -19.67 -24.49
CA ASP A 442 16.15 -19.14 -25.79
C ASP A 442 15.25 -17.90 -25.67
N LEU A 443 14.62 -17.66 -24.51
CA LEU A 443 13.79 -16.47 -24.24
C LEU A 443 14.63 -15.19 -24.02
N PHE A 444 15.89 -15.34 -23.62
CA PHE A 444 16.78 -14.24 -23.23
C PHE A 444 17.76 -13.85 -24.35
N LYS A 445 18.54 -12.80 -24.12
CA LYS A 445 19.53 -12.29 -25.10
C LYS A 445 20.93 -12.89 -24.93
N HIS A 446 21.12 -13.75 -23.94
CA HIS A 446 22.43 -14.29 -23.56
C HIS A 446 22.40 -15.72 -23.04
N ASN A 447 23.57 -16.35 -23.02
CA ASN A 447 23.85 -17.73 -22.61
C ASN A 447 23.93 -17.94 -21.08
N VAL A 448 23.12 -17.22 -20.30
CA VAL A 448 23.02 -17.35 -18.83
C VAL A 448 21.55 -17.49 -18.46
N VAL A 449 21.21 -18.43 -17.57
CA VAL A 449 19.82 -18.68 -17.15
C VAL A 449 19.67 -18.92 -15.65
N LEU A 450 18.71 -18.23 -15.04
CA LEU A 450 18.30 -18.36 -13.65
C LEU A 450 17.27 -19.48 -13.50
N ILE A 451 17.50 -20.42 -12.58
CA ILE A 451 16.56 -21.51 -12.25
C ILE A 451 16.28 -21.49 -10.74
N PRO A 452 15.19 -20.84 -10.28
CA PRO A 452 14.75 -20.97 -8.90
C PRO A 452 14.38 -22.42 -8.58
N LEU A 453 14.85 -22.92 -7.43
CA LEU A 453 14.58 -24.27 -6.93
C LEU A 453 13.97 -24.15 -5.53
N GLY A 454 12.64 -24.21 -5.44
CA GLY A 454 11.91 -23.92 -4.21
C GLY A 454 10.43 -23.73 -4.52
N ASP A 455 9.66 -23.42 -3.47
CA ASP A 455 8.22 -23.18 -3.46
C ASP A 455 7.86 -22.65 -2.04
N ASP A 456 6.58 -22.58 -1.71
CA ASP A 456 6.07 -22.27 -0.36
C ASP A 456 6.61 -23.24 0.70
N PHE A 457 7.23 -22.71 1.77
CA PHE A 457 7.74 -23.40 2.96
C PHE A 457 8.54 -24.70 2.70
N ARG A 458 9.22 -24.77 1.55
CA ARG A 458 10.10 -25.88 1.18
C ARG A 458 11.36 -25.89 2.04
N TYR A 459 12.12 -26.98 2.01
CA TYR A 459 13.36 -27.17 2.78
C TYR A 459 13.17 -27.32 4.31
N ASP A 460 11.96 -27.63 4.78
CA ASP A 460 11.62 -27.85 6.20
C ASP A 460 12.13 -29.20 6.75
N ARG A 461 12.36 -30.20 5.88
CA ARG A 461 12.87 -31.52 6.26
C ARG A 461 14.34 -31.70 5.87
N SER A 462 15.16 -32.16 6.82
CA SER A 462 16.61 -32.39 6.62
C SER A 462 16.92 -33.37 5.47
N ILE A 463 16.06 -34.38 5.27
CA ILE A 463 16.17 -35.35 4.17
C ILE A 463 15.90 -34.72 2.79
N GLU A 464 15.14 -33.62 2.73
CA GLU A 464 14.87 -32.95 1.46
C GLU A 464 16.11 -32.23 0.93
N TRP A 465 16.86 -31.54 1.79
CA TRP A 465 18.15 -30.94 1.42
C TRP A 465 19.10 -32.00 0.84
N ASP A 466 19.14 -33.19 1.44
CA ASP A 466 19.91 -34.33 0.95
C ASP A 466 19.41 -34.81 -0.42
N GLN A 467 18.09 -34.88 -0.63
CA GLN A 467 17.47 -35.28 -1.89
C GLN A 467 17.76 -34.28 -3.01
N GLN A 468 17.47 -32.99 -2.81
CA GLN A 468 17.71 -31.96 -3.82
C GLN A 468 19.22 -31.88 -4.12
N PHE A 469 20.08 -31.73 -3.10
CA PHE A 469 21.51 -31.53 -3.31
C PHE A 469 22.17 -32.70 -4.06
N ARG A 470 21.94 -33.94 -3.62
CA ARG A 470 22.64 -35.11 -4.18
C ARG A 470 22.21 -35.39 -5.62
N ASN A 471 20.92 -35.30 -5.93
CA ASN A 471 20.42 -35.53 -7.27
C ASN A 471 20.86 -34.42 -8.25
N TYR A 472 20.72 -33.15 -7.88
CA TYR A 472 21.19 -32.04 -8.71
C TYR A 472 22.71 -32.04 -8.90
N MET A 473 23.50 -32.38 -7.88
CA MET A 473 24.96 -32.51 -8.05
C MET A 473 25.34 -33.59 -9.07
N MET A 474 24.67 -34.75 -9.07
CA MET A 474 24.93 -35.80 -10.07
C MET A 474 24.58 -35.34 -11.49
N LEU A 475 23.51 -34.56 -11.64
CA LEU A 475 23.12 -33.97 -12.93
C LEU A 475 24.14 -32.91 -13.38
N PHE A 476 24.57 -32.00 -12.49
CA PHE A 476 25.57 -30.97 -12.78
C PHE A 476 26.93 -31.57 -13.15
N ASP A 477 27.45 -32.49 -12.34
CA ASP A 477 28.77 -33.09 -12.58
C ASP A 477 28.77 -33.93 -13.88
N HIS A 478 27.62 -34.50 -14.31
CA HIS A 478 27.48 -35.13 -15.65
C HIS A 478 27.42 -34.10 -16.78
N MET A 479 26.57 -33.06 -16.66
CA MET A 479 26.48 -31.97 -17.66
C MET A 479 27.84 -31.27 -17.88
N ASN A 480 28.55 -30.97 -16.80
CA ASN A 480 29.84 -30.26 -16.83
C ASN A 480 30.98 -31.12 -17.38
N LYS A 481 30.89 -32.45 -17.23
CA LYS A 481 31.85 -33.41 -17.81
C LYS A 481 31.65 -33.57 -19.32
N LYS A 482 30.43 -33.36 -19.80
CA LYS A 482 30.01 -33.45 -21.22
C LYS A 482 30.44 -32.20 -21.99
N LYS A 483 31.72 -32.12 -22.34
CA LYS A 483 32.31 -31.02 -23.15
C LYS A 483 31.54 -30.77 -24.45
N GLU A 484 31.00 -31.83 -25.07
CA GLU A 484 30.20 -31.75 -26.29
C GLU A 484 28.84 -31.05 -26.12
N TRP A 485 28.37 -30.83 -24.88
CA TRP A 485 27.15 -30.07 -24.60
C TRP A 485 27.42 -28.56 -24.39
N ASN A 486 28.68 -28.16 -24.16
CA ASN A 486 29.09 -26.77 -23.95
C ASN A 486 28.26 -26.05 -22.86
N VAL A 487 28.19 -26.66 -21.66
CA VAL A 487 27.36 -26.24 -20.53
C VAL A 487 28.21 -26.05 -19.27
N HIS A 488 27.82 -25.09 -18.43
CA HIS A 488 28.28 -24.98 -17.04
C HIS A 488 27.08 -24.82 -16.09
N ALA A 489 26.67 -25.91 -15.46
CA ALA A 489 25.56 -25.96 -14.51
C ALA A 489 26.06 -26.06 -13.06
N ARG A 490 25.49 -25.25 -12.16
CA ARG A 490 25.83 -25.24 -10.73
C ARG A 490 24.71 -24.66 -9.87
N PHE A 491 24.83 -24.84 -8.56
CA PHE A 491 24.14 -23.98 -7.60
C PHE A 491 24.76 -22.57 -7.57
N GLY A 492 23.97 -21.57 -7.20
CA GLY A 492 24.40 -20.19 -6.98
C GLY A 492 23.28 -19.32 -6.42
N THR A 493 23.47 -18.01 -6.43
CA THR A 493 22.52 -17.03 -5.89
C THR A 493 22.18 -15.93 -6.92
N LEU A 494 21.35 -14.95 -6.58
CA LEU A 494 21.02 -13.84 -7.51
C LEU A 494 22.25 -13.00 -7.84
N LYS A 495 23.10 -12.72 -6.85
CA LYS A 495 24.39 -12.02 -7.02
C LYS A 495 25.37 -12.77 -7.93
N ASP A 496 25.19 -14.08 -8.10
CA ASP A 496 25.94 -14.87 -9.08
C ASP A 496 25.30 -14.82 -10.47
N TYR A 497 23.96 -14.86 -10.57
CA TYR A 497 23.25 -14.69 -11.84
C TYR A 497 23.57 -13.35 -12.50
N PHE A 498 23.30 -12.24 -11.81
CA PHE A 498 23.47 -10.90 -12.37
C PHE A 498 24.94 -10.59 -12.71
N ARG A 499 25.91 -11.17 -11.99
CA ARG A 499 27.35 -11.03 -12.30
C ARG A 499 27.74 -11.79 -13.57
N GLU A 500 27.21 -12.99 -13.79
CA GLU A 500 27.46 -13.71 -15.05
C GLU A 500 26.74 -13.04 -16.24
N VAL A 501 25.53 -12.48 -16.03
CA VAL A 501 24.82 -11.64 -17.02
C VAL A 501 25.64 -10.40 -17.41
N GLU A 502 26.14 -9.63 -16.45
CA GLU A 502 26.99 -8.47 -16.70
C GLU A 502 28.24 -8.86 -17.49
N LYS A 503 28.92 -9.92 -17.05
CA LYS A 503 30.14 -10.47 -17.66
C LYS A 503 29.97 -10.92 -19.11
N VAL A 504 28.86 -11.56 -19.48
CA VAL A 504 28.61 -11.98 -20.88
C VAL A 504 28.13 -10.83 -21.77
N THR A 505 27.36 -9.88 -21.22
CA THR A 505 26.87 -8.70 -21.95
C THR A 505 27.91 -7.57 -22.06
N LYS A 506 28.95 -7.61 -21.21
CA LYS A 506 30.01 -6.60 -21.09
C LYS A 506 29.47 -5.19 -20.77
N SER A 507 28.40 -5.14 -19.98
CA SER A 507 27.72 -3.91 -19.56
C SER A 507 27.33 -2.97 -20.72
N LYS A 508 27.11 -3.52 -21.93
CA LYS A 508 26.73 -2.75 -23.12
C LYS A 508 25.33 -2.14 -22.95
N PRO A 509 25.16 -0.80 -23.02
CA PRO A 509 23.88 -0.14 -22.75
C PRO A 509 22.72 -0.66 -23.61
N ASP A 510 22.94 -0.85 -24.90
CA ASP A 510 21.89 -1.21 -25.88
C ASP A 510 21.42 -2.67 -25.78
N THR A 511 21.94 -3.45 -24.83
CA THR A 511 21.58 -4.87 -24.70
C THR A 511 20.13 -5.05 -24.24
N PHE A 512 19.69 -4.25 -23.26
CA PHE A 512 18.40 -4.41 -22.60
C PHE A 512 17.51 -3.18 -22.83
N PRO A 513 16.22 -3.35 -23.18
CA PRO A 513 15.30 -2.23 -23.34
C PRO A 513 15.10 -1.49 -22.02
N SER A 514 14.86 -0.19 -22.11
CA SER A 514 14.19 0.56 -21.04
C SER A 514 12.67 0.36 -21.10
N LEU A 515 12.01 0.29 -19.94
CA LEU A 515 10.57 0.06 -19.81
C LEU A 515 9.95 1.11 -18.86
N VAL A 516 8.80 1.67 -19.23
CA VAL A 516 8.05 2.64 -18.42
C VAL A 516 6.60 2.18 -18.20
N GLY A 517 6.03 2.54 -17.05
CA GLY A 517 4.71 2.12 -16.59
C GLY A 517 4.77 1.09 -15.46
N ASP A 518 3.61 0.58 -15.06
CA ASP A 518 3.42 -0.44 -14.03
C ASP A 518 2.79 -1.72 -14.59
N PHE A 519 2.55 -2.71 -13.72
CA PHE A 519 2.05 -4.04 -14.06
C PHE A 519 0.72 -4.37 -13.37
N PHE A 520 -0.20 -3.40 -13.36
CA PHE A 520 -1.57 -3.56 -12.86
C PHE A 520 -2.62 -3.40 -13.97
N PRO A 521 -3.78 -4.08 -13.87
CA PRO A 521 -4.08 -5.15 -12.92
C PRO A 521 -3.41 -6.48 -13.29
N TYR A 522 -3.34 -7.41 -12.34
CA TYR A 522 -2.82 -8.76 -12.55
C TYR A 522 -3.93 -9.74 -12.97
N THR A 523 -3.57 -10.68 -13.85
CA THR A 523 -4.35 -11.87 -14.22
C THR A 523 -3.47 -13.10 -14.20
N ASP A 524 -4.08 -14.25 -13.91
CA ASP A 524 -3.47 -15.57 -14.09
C ASP A 524 -4.02 -16.31 -15.32
N GLU A 525 -3.74 -17.62 -15.41
CA GLU A 525 -4.06 -18.49 -16.55
C GLU A 525 -5.55 -18.59 -16.89
N LYS A 526 -6.46 -18.25 -15.97
CA LYS A 526 -7.90 -18.24 -16.22
C LYS A 526 -8.39 -16.91 -16.79
N ASN A 527 -7.50 -15.91 -16.91
CA ASN A 527 -7.83 -14.50 -17.18
C ASN A 527 -8.83 -13.89 -16.17
N GLU A 528 -8.85 -14.41 -14.94
CA GLU A 528 -9.59 -13.83 -13.82
C GLU A 528 -8.76 -12.70 -13.19
N TYR A 529 -9.37 -11.53 -12.94
CA TYR A 529 -8.66 -10.31 -12.53
C TYR A 529 -8.54 -10.17 -11.02
N TRP A 530 -7.30 -10.01 -10.55
CA TRP A 530 -6.96 -9.85 -9.13
C TRP A 530 -7.10 -8.38 -8.73
N THR A 531 -8.32 -7.84 -8.82
CA THR A 531 -8.63 -6.43 -8.47
C THR A 531 -9.53 -6.30 -7.25
N GLY A 532 -10.00 -7.42 -6.68
CA GLY A 532 -10.79 -7.43 -5.45
C GLY A 532 -9.97 -7.08 -4.20
N TYR A 533 -8.71 -7.54 -4.15
CA TYR A 533 -7.80 -7.31 -3.01
C TYR A 533 -7.44 -5.82 -2.80
N PHE A 534 -7.69 -4.95 -3.78
CA PHE A 534 -7.58 -3.50 -3.62
C PHE A 534 -8.56 -2.94 -2.58
N THR A 535 -9.67 -3.65 -2.29
CA THR A 535 -10.65 -3.24 -1.25
C THR A 535 -10.86 -4.30 -0.15
N THR A 536 -10.63 -5.60 -0.39
CA THR A 536 -10.84 -6.67 0.61
C THR A 536 -10.30 -6.32 2.01
N ARG A 537 -11.12 -6.53 3.06
CA ARG A 537 -10.89 -6.08 4.45
C ARG A 537 -10.50 -4.58 4.57
N PRO A 538 -11.42 -3.65 4.25
CA PRO A 538 -11.14 -2.21 4.28
C PRO A 538 -10.91 -1.67 5.72
N TYR A 539 -11.46 -2.32 6.75
CA TYR A 539 -11.18 -2.02 8.16
C TYR A 539 -9.70 -2.18 8.52
N ASP A 540 -9.01 -3.19 7.97
CA ASP A 540 -7.60 -3.45 8.26
C ASP A 540 -6.71 -2.48 7.48
N LYS A 541 -7.04 -2.22 6.21
CA LYS A 541 -6.42 -1.16 5.39
C LYS A 541 -6.49 0.20 6.11
N TYR A 542 -7.63 0.54 6.73
CA TYR A 542 -7.76 1.74 7.58
C TYR A 542 -6.90 1.64 8.86
N SER A 543 -6.97 0.52 9.59
CA SER A 543 -6.20 0.31 10.84
C SER A 543 -4.68 0.40 10.63
N GLY A 544 -4.18 -0.04 9.47
CA GLY A 544 -2.78 0.15 9.06
C GLY A 544 -2.40 1.62 8.83
N ARG A 545 -3.31 2.43 8.26
CA ARG A 545 -3.12 3.88 8.10
C ARG A 545 -3.18 4.63 9.43
N GLU A 546 -4.06 4.22 10.36
CA GLU A 546 -4.08 4.76 11.73
C GLU A 546 -2.71 4.53 12.41
N LEU A 547 -2.19 3.30 12.39
CA LEU A 547 -0.87 3.02 12.96
C LEU A 547 0.24 3.80 12.24
N GLN A 548 0.18 3.94 10.92
CA GLN A 548 1.14 4.73 10.14
C GLN A 548 1.21 6.19 10.62
N MET A 549 0.06 6.84 10.78
CA MET A 549 -0.06 8.20 11.32
C MET A 549 0.52 8.30 12.73
N PHE A 550 0.05 7.47 13.66
CA PHE A 550 0.48 7.55 15.07
C PHE A 550 1.95 7.17 15.25
N LEU A 551 2.51 6.26 14.45
CA LEU A 551 3.94 5.96 14.44
C LEU A 551 4.76 7.17 13.98
N ARG A 552 4.46 7.76 12.82
CA ARG A 552 5.17 8.94 12.30
C ARG A 552 5.14 10.10 13.31
N ALA A 553 3.98 10.36 13.90
CA ALA A 553 3.84 11.39 14.94
C ALA A 553 4.60 11.06 16.24
N ALA A 554 4.62 9.79 16.67
CA ALA A 554 5.41 9.35 17.81
C ALA A 554 6.92 9.51 17.59
N GLU A 555 7.40 9.25 16.37
CA GLU A 555 8.81 9.38 16.01
C GLU A 555 9.25 10.85 15.90
N LEU A 556 8.42 11.71 15.30
CA LEU A 556 8.60 13.17 15.31
C LEU A 556 8.72 13.70 16.75
N LEU A 557 7.70 13.42 17.58
CA LEU A 557 7.66 13.87 18.98
C LEU A 557 8.82 13.30 19.81
N GLN A 558 9.21 12.03 19.61
CA GLN A 558 10.34 11.42 20.29
C GLN A 558 11.67 12.06 19.88
N THR A 559 11.89 12.35 18.59
CA THR A 559 13.14 12.94 18.11
C THR A 559 13.26 14.40 18.55
N LEU A 560 12.17 15.16 18.51
CA LEU A 560 12.11 16.55 19.02
C LEU A 560 12.31 16.61 20.54
N ALA A 561 11.68 15.72 21.30
CA ALA A 561 11.88 15.63 22.75
C ALA A 561 13.32 15.21 23.12
N ALA A 562 13.93 14.31 22.37
CA ALA A 562 15.34 13.94 22.51
C ALA A 562 16.28 15.11 22.22
N GLY A 563 16.07 15.82 21.10
CA GLY A 563 16.86 17.01 20.75
C GLY A 563 16.77 18.11 21.81
N ARG A 564 15.54 18.42 22.28
CA ARG A 564 15.34 19.39 23.38
C ARG A 564 16.05 18.96 24.67
N ALA A 565 15.97 17.69 25.05
CA ALA A 565 16.67 17.16 26.23
C ALA A 565 18.20 17.33 26.12
N LEU A 566 18.78 16.97 24.97
CA LEU A 566 20.21 17.17 24.69
C LEU A 566 20.60 18.65 24.73
N SER A 567 19.81 19.54 24.12
CA SER A 567 20.07 20.99 24.09
C SER A 567 19.95 21.71 25.45
N GLN A 568 19.56 21.00 26.50
CA GLN A 568 19.36 21.52 27.86
C GLN A 568 20.18 20.75 28.93
N ASP A 569 21.09 19.87 28.49
CA ASP A 569 21.87 18.93 29.31
C ASP A 569 21.02 18.00 30.20
N LEU A 570 19.76 17.74 29.79
CA LEU A 570 18.82 16.92 30.54
C LEU A 570 18.98 15.44 30.19
N TYR A 571 19.78 14.71 30.97
CA TYR A 571 19.80 13.25 30.93
C TYR A 571 18.43 12.70 31.35
N TYR A 572 17.63 12.20 30.39
CA TYR A 572 16.26 11.74 30.63
C TYR A 572 16.08 10.24 30.34
N PRO A 573 16.26 9.35 31.33
CA PRO A 573 16.23 7.89 31.14
C PRO A 573 14.95 7.33 30.51
N ALA A 574 13.81 8.01 30.68
CA ALA A 574 12.50 7.51 30.26
C ALA A 574 12.39 7.27 28.73
N PHE A 575 13.20 7.96 27.92
CA PHE A 575 13.24 7.74 26.47
C PHE A 575 13.87 6.40 26.06
N ARG A 576 14.69 5.76 26.91
CA ARG A 576 15.21 4.40 26.64
C ARG A 576 14.09 3.38 26.43
N HIS A 577 13.03 3.47 27.23
CA HIS A 577 11.86 2.59 27.11
C HIS A 577 10.98 2.90 25.89
N ASN A 578 11.19 4.05 25.23
CA ASN A 578 10.45 4.41 24.03
C ASN A 578 11.05 3.76 22.77
N THR A 579 12.35 3.46 22.74
CA THR A 579 12.98 2.72 21.62
C THR A 579 12.31 1.37 21.38
N TYR A 580 12.10 0.57 22.43
CA TYR A 580 11.34 -0.69 22.33
C TYR A 580 9.89 -0.46 21.86
N SER A 581 9.23 0.56 22.42
CA SER A 581 7.85 0.91 22.08
C SER A 581 7.68 1.32 20.60
N LEU A 582 8.67 2.05 20.06
CA LEU A 582 8.73 2.41 18.64
C LEU A 582 9.05 1.19 17.76
N SER A 583 10.02 0.35 18.10
CA SER A 583 10.30 -0.87 17.33
C SER A 583 9.11 -1.83 17.27
N VAL A 584 8.31 -1.96 18.35
CA VAL A 584 7.04 -2.70 18.26
C VAL A 584 6.07 -2.04 17.28
N GLY A 585 5.93 -0.71 17.29
CA GLY A 585 5.11 0.01 16.31
C GLY A 585 5.57 -0.21 14.85
N ARG A 586 6.86 -0.03 14.58
CA ARG A 586 7.50 -0.24 13.27
C ARG A 586 7.34 -1.67 12.77
N GLN A 587 7.60 -2.66 13.63
CA GLN A 587 7.55 -4.08 13.27
C GLN A 587 6.09 -4.56 13.11
N SER A 588 5.13 -3.97 13.81
CA SER A 588 3.69 -4.24 13.61
C SER A 588 3.20 -3.65 12.28
N LEU A 589 3.56 -2.40 11.97
CA LEU A 589 3.22 -1.76 10.69
C LEU A 589 3.92 -2.45 9.51
N GLY A 590 5.21 -2.76 9.67
CA GLY A 590 6.02 -3.43 8.65
C GLY A 590 5.57 -4.85 8.36
N LEU A 591 5.17 -5.61 9.39
CA LEU A 591 4.53 -6.91 9.22
C LEU A 591 3.24 -6.78 8.39
N PHE A 592 2.42 -5.79 8.71
CA PHE A 592 1.16 -5.56 8.00
C PHE A 592 1.34 -5.13 6.53
N GLN A 593 2.55 -4.78 6.05
CA GLN A 593 2.75 -4.52 4.62
C GLN A 593 2.83 -5.80 3.77
N HIS A 594 2.82 -6.99 4.39
CA HIS A 594 2.85 -8.29 3.71
C HIS A 594 1.71 -8.46 2.67
N HIS A 595 1.95 -9.23 1.62
CA HIS A 595 1.02 -9.44 0.50
C HIS A 595 -0.20 -10.31 0.83
N ASP A 596 -0.31 -10.89 2.03
CA ASP A 596 -1.59 -11.41 2.58
C ASP A 596 -2.10 -10.65 3.81
N ALA A 597 -1.44 -9.56 4.20
CA ALA A 597 -1.84 -8.70 5.31
C ALA A 597 -2.71 -7.50 4.85
N ILE A 598 -2.08 -6.44 4.33
CA ILE A 598 -2.79 -5.22 3.88
C ILE A 598 -3.73 -5.47 2.69
N THR A 599 -3.47 -6.51 1.92
CA THR A 599 -4.32 -7.00 0.83
C THR A 599 -5.64 -7.58 1.33
N GLY A 600 -5.69 -8.09 2.57
CA GLY A 600 -6.84 -8.77 3.15
C GLY A 600 -7.01 -10.21 2.68
N THR A 601 -5.96 -10.87 2.18
CA THR A 601 -6.06 -12.19 1.52
C THR A 601 -5.59 -13.39 2.37
N SER A 602 -5.22 -13.17 3.63
CA SER A 602 -5.03 -14.20 4.66
C SER A 602 -6.35 -14.74 5.24
N ARG A 603 -6.32 -15.85 6.00
CA ARG A 603 -7.52 -16.36 6.72
C ARG A 603 -8.00 -15.39 7.79
N SER A 604 -9.29 -15.40 8.06
CA SER A 604 -9.99 -14.59 9.07
C SER A 604 -9.29 -14.57 10.44
N TYR A 605 -8.86 -15.72 10.95
CA TYR A 605 -8.12 -15.80 12.22
C TYR A 605 -6.68 -15.25 12.16
N VAL A 606 -6.10 -15.18 10.95
CA VAL A 606 -4.80 -14.58 10.67
C VAL A 606 -4.92 -13.07 10.48
N ALA A 607 -6.01 -12.59 9.88
CA ALA A 607 -6.39 -11.18 9.88
C ALA A 607 -6.58 -10.67 11.32
N GLU A 608 -7.27 -11.42 12.19
CA GLU A 608 -7.39 -11.08 13.60
C GLU A 608 -6.01 -11.04 14.32
N ASN A 609 -5.06 -11.89 13.90
CA ASN A 609 -3.69 -11.84 14.41
C ASN A 609 -2.97 -10.55 13.98
N TYR A 610 -3.12 -10.12 12.73
CA TYR A 610 -2.63 -8.84 12.24
C TYR A 610 -3.30 -7.64 12.94
N GLU A 611 -4.62 -7.66 13.14
CA GLU A 611 -5.35 -6.63 13.88
C GLU A 611 -4.84 -6.49 15.32
N ASN A 612 -4.60 -7.61 16.00
CA ASN A 612 -4.04 -7.61 17.35
C ASN A 612 -2.59 -7.12 17.37
N SER A 613 -1.80 -7.39 16.32
CA SER A 613 -0.48 -6.80 16.11
C SER A 613 -0.55 -5.28 15.92
N LEU A 614 -1.37 -4.80 14.99
CA LEU A 614 -1.62 -3.37 14.73
C LEU A 614 -2.09 -2.63 15.99
N LYS A 615 -3.06 -3.21 16.72
CA LYS A 615 -3.60 -2.71 18.00
C LYS A 615 -2.51 -2.65 19.08
N THR A 616 -1.63 -3.65 19.14
CA THR A 616 -0.47 -3.65 20.05
C THR A 616 0.51 -2.55 19.69
N GLY A 617 0.89 -2.43 18.41
CA GLY A 617 1.72 -1.33 17.90
C GLY A 617 1.17 0.04 18.25
N LEU A 618 -0.13 0.26 18.01
CA LEU A 618 -0.85 1.50 18.31
C LEU A 618 -0.78 1.85 19.81
N GLN A 619 -1.05 0.87 20.68
CA GLN A 619 -0.92 1.02 22.12
C GLN A 619 0.52 1.36 22.58
N GLN A 620 1.56 0.86 21.90
CA GLN A 620 2.94 1.23 22.23
C GLN A 620 3.29 2.65 21.76
N VAL A 621 2.94 3.04 20.53
CA VAL A 621 3.22 4.41 20.05
C VAL A 621 2.42 5.47 20.82
N HIS A 622 1.19 5.17 21.26
CA HIS A 622 0.44 6.02 22.19
C HIS A 622 1.19 6.27 23.52
N LYS A 623 1.92 5.28 24.05
CA LYS A 623 2.77 5.46 25.25
C LYS A 623 3.97 6.37 24.98
N VAL A 624 4.54 6.34 23.76
CA VAL A 624 5.63 7.23 23.34
C VAL A 624 5.12 8.67 23.25
N ILE A 625 4.02 8.90 22.53
CA ILE A 625 3.36 10.21 22.40
C ILE A 625 3.05 10.81 23.77
N LYS A 626 2.34 10.07 24.64
CA LYS A 626 1.96 10.52 25.99
C LYS A 626 3.17 10.77 26.92
N LYS A 627 4.39 10.31 26.59
CA LYS A 627 5.62 10.67 27.31
C LYS A 627 6.30 11.89 26.70
N ALA A 628 6.43 11.93 25.38
CA ALA A 628 7.07 13.04 24.67
C ALA A 628 6.31 14.36 24.87
N VAL A 629 4.98 14.36 24.76
CA VAL A 629 4.14 15.54 25.01
C VAL A 629 4.28 16.06 26.45
N ARG A 630 4.28 15.18 27.47
CA ARG A 630 4.51 15.57 28.89
C ARG A 630 5.87 16.22 29.13
N PHE A 631 6.89 15.84 28.36
CA PHE A 631 8.21 16.45 28.42
C PHE A 631 8.23 17.80 27.68
N LEU A 632 7.72 17.85 26.45
CA LEU A 632 7.73 19.05 25.62
C LEU A 632 6.88 20.20 26.18
N LEU A 633 5.75 19.91 26.83
CA LEU A 633 4.92 20.93 27.49
C LEU A 633 5.45 21.36 28.87
N SER A 634 6.45 20.66 29.44
CA SER A 634 6.94 20.98 30.78
C SER A 634 7.79 22.26 30.79
N GLN A 635 7.53 23.13 31.78
CA GLN A 635 8.28 24.39 31.98
C GLN A 635 9.50 24.23 32.90
N SER A 636 9.51 23.23 33.79
CA SER A 636 10.60 23.01 34.76
C SER A 636 11.56 21.91 34.30
N LYS A 637 12.86 22.16 34.46
CA LYS A 637 13.95 21.21 34.16
C LYS A 637 13.91 19.92 35.02
N SER A 638 13.22 19.91 36.16
CA SER A 638 13.38 18.89 37.20
C SER A 638 12.17 18.00 37.48
N GLN A 639 10.96 18.32 36.99
CA GLN A 639 9.77 17.49 37.21
C GLN A 639 8.87 17.42 35.96
N PRO A 640 8.57 16.21 35.43
CA PRO A 640 7.65 16.05 34.31
C PRO A 640 6.18 16.24 34.74
N LEU A 641 5.35 16.73 33.82
CA LEU A 641 3.92 16.95 34.06
C LEU A 641 3.19 15.64 34.42
N LYS A 642 2.74 15.52 35.68
CA LYS A 642 1.92 14.41 36.20
C LYS A 642 0.45 14.53 35.78
N MET A 643 0.19 14.74 34.50
CA MET A 643 -1.16 14.88 33.94
C MET A 643 -1.61 13.59 33.26
N ASN A 644 -2.90 13.26 33.38
CA ASN A 644 -3.51 12.20 32.58
C ASN A 644 -3.81 12.75 31.18
N ILE A 645 -3.31 12.05 30.17
CA ILE A 645 -3.47 12.41 28.77
C ILE A 645 -4.30 11.33 28.10
N THR A 646 -5.47 11.72 27.58
CA THR A 646 -6.25 10.93 26.62
C THR A 646 -5.85 11.34 25.21
N ILE A 647 -5.98 10.43 24.24
CA ILE A 647 -5.79 10.70 22.82
C ILE A 647 -7.12 10.34 22.16
N ASP A 648 -7.73 11.26 21.41
CA ASP A 648 -8.90 10.94 20.59
C ASP A 648 -8.43 10.08 19.40
N SER A 649 -8.88 8.83 19.33
CA SER A 649 -8.65 7.92 18.21
C SER A 649 -9.94 7.79 17.41
N VAL A 650 -9.82 7.83 16.08
CA VAL A 650 -10.98 7.66 15.20
C VAL A 650 -11.49 6.22 15.25
N ARG A 651 -10.65 5.24 15.58
CA ARG A 651 -11.04 3.83 15.76
C ARG A 651 -12.08 3.62 16.87
N ASP A 652 -12.07 4.43 17.92
CA ASP A 652 -13.09 4.36 18.97
C ASP A 652 -14.48 4.76 18.44
N GLN A 653 -14.55 5.61 17.40
CA GLN A 653 -15.80 5.97 16.69
C GLN A 653 -16.29 4.88 15.73
N ILE A 654 -15.41 3.94 15.38
CA ILE A 654 -15.72 2.77 14.54
C ILE A 654 -16.26 1.63 15.41
N LEU A 655 -15.60 1.37 16.54
CA LEU A 655 -15.95 0.30 17.48
C LEU A 655 -17.09 0.66 18.44
N HIS A 656 -17.30 1.95 18.74
CA HIS A 656 -18.39 2.44 19.58
C HIS A 656 -19.23 3.50 18.86
N PRO A 657 -20.57 3.55 19.05
CA PRO A 657 -21.43 4.53 18.38
C PRO A 657 -21.20 5.99 18.77
N SER A 658 -20.43 6.25 19.84
CA SER A 658 -20.19 7.57 20.44
C SER A 658 -18.71 7.71 20.81
N LYS A 659 -18.12 8.89 20.60
CA LYS A 659 -16.80 9.24 21.18
C LYS A 659 -16.84 9.14 22.70
N GLU A 660 -15.68 8.92 23.33
CA GLU A 660 -15.53 9.10 24.77
C GLU A 660 -15.90 10.54 25.15
N VAL A 661 -16.86 10.70 26.07
CA VAL A 661 -17.35 12.02 26.52
C VAL A 661 -16.27 12.69 27.37
N GLN A 662 -15.76 13.83 26.89
CA GLN A 662 -14.71 14.58 27.56
C GLN A 662 -15.32 15.53 28.60
N HIS A 663 -15.20 15.15 29.88
CA HIS A 663 -15.80 15.90 30.99
C HIS A 663 -15.19 17.30 31.18
N VAL A 664 -16.01 18.34 31.03
CA VAL A 664 -15.62 19.74 31.26
C VAL A 664 -15.84 20.07 32.74
N GLY A 665 -14.84 19.80 33.58
CA GLY A 665 -14.90 20.13 35.00
C GLY A 665 -14.98 21.63 35.29
N HIS A 666 -15.22 22.02 36.55
CA HIS A 666 -15.36 23.43 36.96
C HIS A 666 -14.18 24.36 36.60
N LYS A 667 -12.99 23.81 36.34
CA LYS A 667 -11.78 24.55 35.90
C LYS A 667 -11.61 24.60 34.38
N GLY A 668 -12.54 24.03 33.63
CA GLY A 668 -12.41 23.78 32.20
C GLY A 668 -11.60 22.53 31.86
N LEU A 669 -11.51 22.25 30.57
CA LEU A 669 -10.78 21.15 29.94
C LEU A 669 -9.74 21.73 28.99
N ASP A 670 -8.47 21.35 29.15
CA ASP A 670 -7.43 21.72 28.18
C ASP A 670 -7.26 20.62 27.12
N VAL A 671 -7.08 21.04 25.87
CA VAL A 671 -6.89 20.17 24.71
C VAL A 671 -5.62 20.60 24.00
N VAL A 672 -4.67 19.68 23.85
CA VAL A 672 -3.42 19.92 23.11
C VAL A 672 -3.53 19.33 21.72
N LEU A 673 -3.16 20.12 20.73
CA LEU A 673 -3.14 19.76 19.32
C LEU A 673 -1.70 19.59 18.85
N PHE A 674 -1.37 18.47 18.20
CA PHE A 674 -0.09 18.27 17.52
C PHE A 674 -0.25 18.30 16.01
N ASN A 675 0.40 19.26 15.35
CA ASN A 675 0.50 19.29 13.89
C ASN A 675 1.66 18.41 13.42
N ALA A 676 1.38 17.23 12.86
CA ALA A 676 2.41 16.35 12.33
C ALA A 676 2.97 16.79 10.96
N LEU A 677 2.52 17.92 10.39
CA LEU A 677 3.04 18.45 9.13
C LEU A 677 4.18 19.45 9.33
N SER A 678 5.05 19.53 8.33
CA SER A 678 6.15 20.50 8.21
C SER A 678 5.71 21.91 7.78
N MET A 679 4.40 22.13 7.67
CA MET A 679 3.73 23.37 7.28
C MET A 679 2.63 23.71 8.30
N SER A 680 2.27 24.98 8.43
CA SER A 680 1.13 25.41 9.25
C SER A 680 -0.20 25.09 8.55
N ARG A 681 -1.27 24.93 9.33
CA ARG A 681 -2.64 24.71 8.82
C ARG A 681 -3.72 25.30 9.73
N GLN A 682 -4.91 25.52 9.20
CA GLN A 682 -6.15 25.44 9.97
C GLN A 682 -6.68 24.00 9.96
N GLU A 683 -7.25 23.59 11.09
CA GLU A 683 -7.81 22.25 11.31
C GLU A 683 -9.17 22.38 12.01
N VAL A 684 -10.14 21.54 11.64
CA VAL A 684 -11.42 21.44 12.34
C VAL A 684 -11.35 20.31 13.37
N ILE A 685 -11.43 20.67 14.64
CA ILE A 685 -11.45 19.74 15.76
C ILE A 685 -12.91 19.46 16.15
N SER A 686 -13.25 18.20 16.41
CA SER A 686 -14.56 17.75 16.90
C SER A 686 -14.36 16.92 18.18
N LEU A 687 -15.06 17.26 19.26
CA LEU A 687 -15.02 16.59 20.55
C LEU A 687 -16.45 16.36 21.04
N VAL A 688 -16.71 15.25 21.73
CA VAL A 688 -17.96 15.10 22.51
C VAL A 688 -17.69 15.54 23.94
N ILE A 689 -18.53 16.43 24.45
CA ILE A 689 -18.42 17.01 25.80
C ILE A 689 -19.76 16.94 26.55
N ASP A 690 -19.72 17.09 27.87
CA ASP A 690 -20.87 16.98 28.79
C ASP A 690 -21.56 18.31 29.14
N SER A 691 -21.09 19.42 28.56
CA SER A 691 -21.67 20.77 28.73
C SER A 691 -21.86 21.43 27.37
N ASP A 692 -22.98 22.14 27.19
CA ASP A 692 -23.26 22.94 26.00
C ASP A 692 -22.89 24.42 26.18
N SER A 693 -22.61 24.82 27.42
CA SER A 693 -22.46 26.21 27.87
C SER A 693 -20.99 26.57 28.04
N VAL A 694 -20.22 26.34 26.97
CA VAL A 694 -18.77 26.49 26.93
C VAL A 694 -18.30 27.39 25.79
N GLU A 695 -17.14 28.01 25.97
CA GLU A 695 -16.37 28.69 24.92
C GLU A 695 -14.94 28.16 24.87
N VAL A 696 -14.31 28.23 23.68
CA VAL A 696 -12.96 27.73 23.41
C VAL A 696 -11.99 28.90 23.30
N PHE A 697 -10.84 28.82 23.96
CA PHE A 697 -9.81 29.85 23.99
C PHE A 697 -8.47 29.31 23.49
N ASP A 698 -7.70 30.12 22.73
CA ASP A 698 -6.33 29.80 22.31
C ASP A 698 -5.29 30.05 23.43
N THR A 699 -4.00 29.79 23.16
CA THR A 699 -2.92 30.00 24.14
C THR A 699 -2.75 31.47 24.54
N GLN A 700 -3.23 32.40 23.72
CA GLN A 700 -3.27 33.83 23.96
C GLN A 700 -4.56 34.28 24.68
N GLY A 701 -5.40 33.32 25.10
CA GLY A 701 -6.65 33.57 25.83
C GLY A 701 -7.75 34.21 24.98
N GLN A 702 -7.64 34.19 23.65
CA GLN A 702 -8.62 34.78 22.75
C GLN A 702 -9.69 33.76 22.36
N PRO A 703 -10.96 34.17 22.18
CA PRO A 703 -12.05 33.25 21.82
C PRO A 703 -11.89 32.72 20.39
N VAL A 704 -12.02 31.41 20.24
CA VAL A 704 -11.87 30.65 18.99
C VAL A 704 -13.24 30.34 18.41
N LEU A 705 -13.39 30.47 17.08
CA LEU A 705 -14.67 30.22 16.43
C LEU A 705 -15.06 28.74 16.61
N SER A 706 -16.22 28.54 17.23
CA SER A 706 -16.74 27.22 17.58
C SER A 706 -18.23 27.09 17.24
N GLN A 707 -18.74 25.87 17.31
CA GLN A 707 -20.16 25.57 17.29
C GLN A 707 -20.46 24.33 18.14
N ILE A 708 -21.69 24.25 18.63
CA ILE A 708 -22.23 23.13 19.36
C ILE A 708 -23.26 22.42 18.46
N ASN A 709 -23.02 21.15 18.16
CA ASN A 709 -23.91 20.21 17.50
C ASN A 709 -24.53 19.25 18.55
N PRO A 710 -25.71 18.64 18.30
CA PRO A 710 -26.21 17.56 19.15
C PRO A 710 -25.47 16.23 18.85
N VAL A 711 -25.26 15.42 19.89
CA VAL A 711 -24.99 13.98 19.70
C VAL A 711 -26.30 13.25 19.41
N TRP A 712 -26.31 12.34 18.43
CA TRP A 712 -27.49 11.57 18.06
C TRP A 712 -27.44 10.17 18.69
N LEU A 713 -28.50 9.79 19.40
CA LEU A 713 -28.63 8.49 20.06
C LEU A 713 -29.36 7.45 19.19
N THR A 714 -30.18 7.89 18.22
CA THR A 714 -30.87 7.04 17.23
C THR A 714 -31.01 7.79 15.90
N LYS A 715 -31.78 7.27 14.94
CA LYS A 715 -32.15 8.01 13.70
C LYS A 715 -32.95 9.29 13.96
N SER A 716 -33.66 9.42 15.08
CA SER A 716 -34.47 10.60 15.43
C SER A 716 -34.12 11.28 16.77
N ARG A 717 -33.61 10.55 17.76
CA ARG A 717 -33.39 11.06 19.12
C ARG A 717 -31.99 11.67 19.29
N ILE A 718 -31.91 12.87 19.85
CA ILE A 718 -30.67 13.52 20.29
C ILE A 718 -30.38 13.24 21.77
N SER A 719 -29.13 13.40 22.19
CA SER A 719 -28.74 13.37 23.60
C SER A 719 -29.13 14.66 24.32
N HIS A 720 -29.34 14.54 25.64
CA HIS A 720 -29.59 15.67 26.55
C HIS A 720 -28.33 16.07 27.34
N LYS A 721 -27.29 15.22 27.31
CA LYS A 721 -26.11 15.30 28.18
C LYS A 721 -24.79 15.36 27.42
N GLU A 722 -24.83 15.22 26.09
CA GLU A 722 -23.66 15.02 25.25
C GLU A 722 -23.79 15.89 24.01
N PHE A 723 -22.74 16.66 23.72
CA PHE A 723 -22.74 17.68 22.69
C PHE A 723 -21.46 17.53 21.84
N GLU A 724 -21.57 17.55 20.51
CA GLU A 724 -20.40 17.60 19.62
C GLU A 724 -19.95 19.08 19.53
N LEU A 725 -18.94 19.44 20.31
CA LEU A 725 -18.23 20.71 20.18
C LEU A 725 -17.30 20.62 18.96
N ILE A 726 -17.51 21.52 18.00
CA ILE A 726 -16.62 21.69 16.85
C ILE A 726 -15.98 23.07 16.93
N PHE A 727 -14.66 23.17 16.72
CA PHE A 727 -13.96 24.45 16.58
C PHE A 727 -12.89 24.38 15.49
N ILE A 728 -12.53 25.53 14.92
CA ILE A 728 -11.47 25.64 13.92
C ILE A 728 -10.25 26.36 14.49
N THR A 729 -9.06 25.78 14.32
CA THR A 729 -7.82 26.44 14.74
C THR A 729 -7.57 27.67 13.88
N ARG A 730 -7.31 28.82 14.49
CA ARG A 730 -6.98 30.07 13.77
C ARG A 730 -5.69 29.92 12.96
N HIS A 731 -4.69 29.31 13.61
CA HIS A 731 -3.40 28.96 13.05
C HIS A 731 -2.80 27.83 13.91
N LEU A 732 -2.33 26.75 13.29
CA LEU A 732 -1.60 25.68 13.97
C LEU A 732 -0.21 25.55 13.33
N PRO A 733 0.89 25.98 14.00
CA PRO A 733 2.22 26.02 13.40
C PRO A 733 2.79 24.64 13.04
N ALA A 734 3.80 24.61 12.17
CA ALA A 734 4.49 23.38 11.75
C ALA A 734 5.15 22.65 12.93
N LEU A 735 4.92 21.33 13.04
CA LEU A 735 5.44 20.46 14.11
C LEU A 735 5.16 20.93 15.56
N ALA A 736 4.24 21.86 15.77
CA ALA A 736 3.99 22.45 17.08
C ALA A 736 2.99 21.67 17.95
N LEU A 737 3.13 21.83 19.27
CA LEU A 737 2.12 21.48 20.26
C LEU A 737 1.45 22.77 20.75
N HIS A 738 0.16 22.91 20.48
CA HIS A 738 -0.62 24.11 20.82
C HIS A 738 -1.80 23.75 21.73
N THR A 739 -1.94 24.43 22.86
CA THR A 739 -3.02 24.21 23.83
C THR A 739 -4.24 25.07 23.50
N TYR A 740 -5.43 24.55 23.75
CA TYR A 740 -6.71 25.25 23.71
C TYR A 740 -7.49 24.95 24.99
N SER A 741 -8.01 25.97 25.66
CA SER A 741 -8.82 25.81 26.88
C SER A 741 -10.32 25.88 26.55
N ILE A 742 -11.08 24.85 26.92
CA ILE A 742 -12.55 24.84 26.90
C ILE A 742 -13.03 25.24 28.30
N ARG A 743 -13.82 26.31 28.41
CA ARG A 743 -14.25 26.87 29.71
C ARG A 743 -15.76 27.09 29.72
N HIS A 744 -16.40 26.87 30.87
CA HIS A 744 -17.82 27.21 31.07
C HIS A 744 -18.03 28.73 31.04
N VAL A 745 -19.17 29.17 30.52
CA VAL A 745 -19.59 30.57 30.46
C VAL A 745 -21.06 30.72 30.86
N GLU A 746 -21.41 31.77 31.60
CA GLU A 746 -22.77 32.00 32.09
C GLU A 746 -23.79 32.29 30.98
N LYS A 747 -23.32 32.85 29.85
CA LYS A 747 -24.12 33.25 28.69
C LYS A 747 -23.33 32.95 27.41
N PRO A 748 -23.25 31.69 26.96
CA PRO A 748 -22.64 31.37 25.66
C PRO A 748 -23.35 32.14 24.55
N GLN A 749 -22.59 32.72 23.61
CA GLN A 749 -23.23 33.51 22.54
C GLN A 749 -24.20 32.64 21.72
N LEU A 750 -25.42 33.14 21.49
CA LEU A 750 -26.52 32.40 20.83
C LEU A 750 -26.14 31.83 19.45
N ASN A 751 -25.20 32.47 18.76
CA ASN A 751 -24.72 32.11 17.42
C ASN A 751 -23.90 30.79 17.39
N HIS A 752 -23.55 30.22 18.54
CA HIS A 752 -22.80 28.95 18.60
C HIS A 752 -23.67 27.69 18.38
N ALA A 753 -25.00 27.76 18.47
CA ALA A 753 -25.86 26.58 18.30
C ALA A 753 -26.05 26.24 16.81
N ALA A 754 -25.73 25.02 16.39
CA ALA A 754 -25.99 24.58 15.02
C ALA A 754 -27.49 24.40 14.75
N TYR A 755 -27.94 24.89 13.60
CA TYR A 755 -29.32 24.83 13.13
C TYR A 755 -29.57 23.55 12.32
N ILE A 756 -30.70 22.86 12.54
CA ILE A 756 -30.92 21.51 12.03
C ILE A 756 -32.16 21.45 11.13
N LYS A 757 -32.04 20.80 9.97
CA LYS A 757 -33.17 20.35 9.16
C LYS A 757 -33.18 18.82 9.00
N SER A 758 -34.35 18.23 8.83
CA SER A 758 -34.51 16.77 8.65
C SER A 758 -35.69 16.44 7.71
N ASN A 759 -35.65 15.31 6.99
CA ASN A 759 -36.85 14.72 6.38
C ASN A 759 -37.66 13.85 7.37
N PHE A 760 -37.09 13.56 8.53
CA PHE A 760 -37.67 12.73 9.57
C PHE A 760 -37.78 13.53 10.87
N VAL A 761 -39.01 13.90 11.26
CA VAL A 761 -39.31 14.79 12.38
C VAL A 761 -40.30 14.10 13.33
N ASP A 762 -39.92 12.94 13.85
CA ASP A 762 -40.62 12.30 14.97
C ASP A 762 -40.23 13.02 16.27
N ASP A 763 -41.22 13.54 16.99
CA ASP A 763 -41.03 14.42 18.15
C ASP A 763 -40.45 13.72 19.40
N ILE A 764 -39.12 13.59 19.42
CA ILE A 764 -38.33 13.42 20.66
C ILE A 764 -37.32 14.58 20.84
N ILE A 765 -37.77 15.77 20.43
CA ILE A 765 -37.55 17.09 21.04
C ILE A 765 -37.35 17.09 22.59
N PRO A 766 -36.17 17.14 23.24
CA PRO A 766 -36.16 17.42 24.67
C PRO A 766 -36.78 18.80 24.94
N ARG A 767 -37.74 18.88 25.87
CA ARG A 767 -38.50 20.12 26.16
C ARG A 767 -37.61 21.32 26.51
N ASN A 768 -36.39 21.08 26.96
CA ASN A 768 -35.39 22.08 27.32
C ASN A 768 -34.15 22.05 26.38
N SER A 769 -34.29 21.58 25.14
CA SER A 769 -33.18 21.54 24.18
C SER A 769 -32.84 22.93 23.64
N ARG A 770 -31.54 23.25 23.52
CA ARG A 770 -31.06 24.41 22.74
C ARG A 770 -31.26 24.25 21.23
N PHE A 771 -31.51 23.03 20.75
CA PHE A 771 -31.53 22.70 19.33
C PHE A 771 -32.95 22.72 18.77
N THR A 772 -33.16 23.47 17.68
CA THR A 772 -34.38 23.39 16.87
C THR A 772 -34.13 22.53 15.64
N ILE A 773 -34.90 21.44 15.50
CA ILE A 773 -35.00 20.66 14.28
C ILE A 773 -36.23 21.17 13.50
N ARG A 774 -36.09 21.40 12.19
CA ARG A 774 -37.23 21.74 11.30
C ARG A 774 -37.33 20.78 10.12
N PRO A 775 -38.52 20.60 9.51
CA PRO A 775 -38.63 19.90 8.23
C PRO A 775 -37.85 20.64 7.12
N PHE A 776 -37.56 19.94 6.02
CA PHE A 776 -37.09 20.58 4.79
C PHE A 776 -38.17 21.50 4.19
N VAL A 777 -37.72 22.57 3.54
CA VAL A 777 -38.56 23.51 2.79
C VAL A 777 -37.99 23.56 1.38
N GLY A 778 -38.76 23.06 0.40
CA GLY A 778 -38.30 22.85 -0.98
C GLY A 778 -37.61 21.50 -1.20
N VAL A 779 -37.29 21.21 -2.46
CA VAL A 779 -36.78 19.89 -2.94
C VAL A 779 -35.24 19.80 -3.03
N VAL A 780 -34.53 20.87 -2.70
CA VAL A 780 -33.06 20.96 -2.75
C VAL A 780 -32.52 21.46 -1.41
N ILE A 781 -31.48 20.79 -0.91
CA ILE A 781 -30.62 21.25 0.18
C ILE A 781 -29.44 21.98 -0.44
N MET A 782 -28.99 23.08 0.16
CA MET A 782 -27.81 23.84 -0.30
C MET A 782 -26.88 24.13 0.88
N LEU A 783 -25.58 23.88 0.66
CA LEU A 783 -24.49 24.29 1.53
C LEU A 783 -23.56 25.24 0.77
N GLU A 784 -23.01 26.26 1.45
CA GLU A 784 -22.12 27.23 0.83
C GLU A 784 -21.10 27.77 1.84
N ASN A 785 -19.85 27.94 1.39
CA ASN A 785 -18.78 28.67 2.07
C ASN A 785 -18.19 29.72 1.10
N GLU A 786 -17.04 30.31 1.39
CA GLU A 786 -16.39 31.27 0.48
C GLU A 786 -15.99 30.66 -0.88
N ARG A 787 -15.52 29.41 -0.88
CA ARG A 787 -14.91 28.72 -2.04
C ARG A 787 -15.91 27.91 -2.88
N TYR A 788 -16.98 27.38 -2.29
CA TYR A 788 -17.92 26.46 -2.94
C TYR A 788 -19.38 26.69 -2.58
N ARG A 789 -20.25 26.32 -3.52
CA ARG A 789 -21.67 26.02 -3.29
C ARG A 789 -21.95 24.58 -3.73
N ALA A 790 -22.52 23.78 -2.84
CA ALA A 790 -22.91 22.40 -3.08
C ALA A 790 -24.44 22.26 -2.92
N THR A 791 -25.10 21.56 -3.85
CA THR A 791 -26.55 21.27 -3.75
C THR A 791 -26.80 19.77 -3.66
N PHE A 792 -27.81 19.37 -2.90
CA PHE A 792 -28.15 17.97 -2.64
C PHE A 792 -29.66 17.75 -2.82
N HIS A 793 -30.07 16.55 -3.24
CA HIS A 793 -31.48 16.20 -3.35
C HIS A 793 -32.12 16.05 -1.96
N ALA A 794 -33.23 16.74 -1.66
CA ALA A 794 -33.85 16.66 -0.33
C ALA A 794 -34.39 15.27 0.04
N ASN A 795 -34.72 14.43 -0.96
CA ASN A 795 -35.30 13.10 -0.74
C ASN A 795 -34.26 12.04 -0.40
N THR A 796 -33.10 12.03 -1.07
CA THR A 796 -32.03 11.03 -0.89
C THR A 796 -30.87 11.54 -0.03
N GLY A 797 -30.65 12.85 -0.02
CA GLY A 797 -29.55 13.54 0.65
C GLY A 797 -28.22 13.57 -0.12
N TYR A 798 -28.13 12.91 -1.28
CA TYR A 798 -26.90 12.88 -2.07
C TYR A 798 -26.65 14.15 -2.89
N LEU A 799 -25.37 14.37 -3.20
CA LEU A 799 -24.86 15.52 -3.96
C LEU A 799 -25.41 15.53 -5.39
N SER A 800 -25.93 16.70 -5.81
CA SER A 800 -26.64 16.96 -7.08
C SER A 800 -25.95 18.01 -7.98
N SER A 801 -25.18 18.94 -7.41
CA SER A 801 -24.26 19.81 -8.16
C SER A 801 -23.19 20.42 -7.27
N LEU A 802 -22.02 20.72 -7.84
CA LEU A 802 -20.92 21.39 -7.16
C LEU A 802 -20.47 22.62 -7.98
N THR A 803 -20.29 23.75 -7.31
CA THR A 803 -19.87 25.02 -7.91
C THR A 803 -18.65 25.57 -7.19
N ALA A 804 -17.52 25.67 -7.89
CA ALA A 804 -16.33 26.38 -7.42
C ALA A 804 -16.52 27.89 -7.66
N LYS A 805 -16.66 28.67 -6.59
CA LYS A 805 -16.98 30.10 -6.65
C LYS A 805 -15.86 30.96 -7.28
N PRO A 806 -14.54 30.77 -7.00
CA PRO A 806 -13.46 31.60 -7.56
C PRO A 806 -13.18 31.44 -9.07
N SER A 807 -13.75 30.42 -9.70
CA SER A 807 -13.70 30.18 -11.15
C SER A 807 -15.06 30.29 -11.83
N HIS A 808 -16.15 30.45 -11.05
CA HIS A 808 -17.54 30.29 -11.48
C HIS A 808 -17.87 28.93 -12.14
N LEU A 809 -16.97 27.93 -12.03
CA LEU A 809 -17.16 26.60 -12.60
C LEU A 809 -18.24 25.85 -11.82
N ARG A 810 -19.38 25.59 -12.46
CA ARG A 810 -20.45 24.76 -11.94
C ARG A 810 -20.60 23.49 -12.77
N ILE A 811 -20.54 22.34 -12.12
CA ILE A 811 -20.88 21.05 -12.72
C ILE A 811 -22.12 20.42 -12.05
N PRO A 812 -23.03 19.78 -12.80
CA PRO A 812 -23.95 18.80 -12.24
C PRO A 812 -23.14 17.61 -11.70
N VAL A 813 -23.58 17.02 -10.60
CA VAL A 813 -22.94 15.84 -10.01
C VAL A 813 -24.04 14.88 -9.59
N ASN A 814 -23.89 13.60 -9.89
CA ASN A 814 -24.75 12.53 -9.40
C ASN A 814 -23.88 11.61 -8.53
N LEU A 815 -24.03 11.70 -7.21
CA LEU A 815 -23.40 10.79 -6.25
C LEU A 815 -24.39 9.67 -5.91
N GLN A 816 -23.97 8.43 -6.10
CA GLN A 816 -24.80 7.24 -5.87
C GLN A 816 -24.05 6.19 -5.05
N MET A 817 -24.78 5.46 -4.21
CA MET A 817 -24.32 4.25 -3.56
C MET A 817 -24.92 3.06 -4.33
N LEU A 818 -24.08 2.24 -4.96
CA LEU A 818 -24.49 1.16 -5.86
C LEU A 818 -23.87 -0.17 -5.40
N MET A 819 -24.43 -1.31 -5.78
CA MET A 819 -23.85 -2.62 -5.47
C MET A 819 -23.60 -3.46 -6.71
N TYR A 820 -22.41 -4.05 -6.80
CA TYR A 820 -22.17 -5.21 -7.63
C TYR A 820 -22.75 -6.47 -6.97
N LYS A 821 -23.12 -7.45 -7.81
CA LYS A 821 -23.56 -8.80 -7.40
C LYS A 821 -22.45 -9.79 -7.75
N ALA A 822 -21.82 -10.39 -6.76
CA ALA A 822 -20.74 -11.36 -6.95
C ALA A 822 -21.26 -12.77 -7.28
N ARG A 823 -20.56 -13.50 -8.16
CA ARG A 823 -20.77 -14.94 -8.40
C ARG A 823 -19.49 -15.60 -8.92
N GLY A 824 -18.39 -15.38 -8.19
CA GLY A 824 -17.04 -15.82 -8.55
C GLY A 824 -15.94 -14.99 -7.88
N SER A 825 -16.25 -13.75 -7.46
CA SER A 825 -15.38 -12.97 -6.57
C SER A 825 -15.04 -13.72 -5.28
N GLY A 826 -13.78 -13.60 -4.83
CA GLY A 826 -13.30 -14.02 -3.52
C GLY A 826 -12.36 -12.96 -2.93
N ALA A 827 -11.40 -13.37 -2.08
CA ALA A 827 -10.49 -12.45 -1.41
C ALA A 827 -9.60 -11.67 -2.41
N TYR A 828 -9.09 -12.36 -3.43
CA TYR A 828 -8.19 -11.81 -4.44
C TYR A 828 -8.98 -11.25 -5.63
N ILE A 829 -9.97 -12.01 -6.10
CA ILE A 829 -10.65 -11.80 -7.39
C ILE A 829 -11.89 -10.92 -7.24
N PHE A 830 -12.09 -10.03 -8.21
CA PHE A 830 -13.35 -9.34 -8.45
C PHE A 830 -13.96 -9.89 -9.75
N GLN A 831 -15.15 -10.48 -9.66
CA GLN A 831 -15.87 -11.05 -10.80
C GLN A 831 -17.38 -10.77 -10.66
N PRO A 832 -17.82 -9.56 -11.05
CA PRO A 832 -19.21 -9.14 -10.93
C PRO A 832 -20.08 -9.79 -12.03
N THR A 833 -21.33 -10.09 -11.71
CA THR A 833 -22.31 -10.64 -12.67
C THR A 833 -22.88 -9.61 -13.67
N GLY A 834 -22.35 -8.40 -13.69
CA GLY A 834 -22.81 -7.27 -14.50
C GLY A 834 -22.51 -5.92 -13.82
N PRO A 835 -22.92 -4.79 -14.43
CA PRO A 835 -22.74 -3.46 -13.84
C PRO A 835 -23.36 -3.31 -12.44
N ALA A 836 -22.81 -2.40 -11.63
CA ALA A 836 -23.39 -2.06 -10.33
C ALA A 836 -24.78 -1.44 -10.50
N VAL A 837 -25.71 -1.84 -9.63
CA VAL A 837 -27.09 -1.37 -9.66
C VAL A 837 -27.42 -0.56 -8.40
N ASP A 838 -28.37 0.36 -8.52
CA ASP A 838 -29.04 0.94 -7.34
C ASP A 838 -29.79 -0.17 -6.59
N THR A 839 -29.95 -0.03 -5.28
CA THR A 839 -30.54 -1.08 -4.45
C THR A 839 -31.55 -0.55 -3.44
N GLU A 840 -32.79 -1.01 -3.59
CA GLU A 840 -33.87 -0.88 -2.59
C GLU A 840 -33.44 -1.46 -1.22
N LEU A 841 -32.42 -2.34 -1.21
CA LEU A 841 -31.75 -2.91 -0.03
C LEU A 841 -31.17 -1.85 0.92
N LEU A 842 -30.81 -0.65 0.43
CA LEU A 842 -30.40 0.48 1.27
C LEU A 842 -31.57 1.07 2.08
N GLY A 843 -32.81 0.85 1.64
CA GLY A 843 -34.01 1.40 2.25
C GLY A 843 -34.16 2.92 2.09
N LYS A 844 -35.14 3.50 2.79
CA LYS A 844 -35.40 4.94 2.75
C LYS A 844 -34.31 5.71 3.51
N SER A 845 -33.73 6.71 2.85
CA SER A 845 -32.77 7.64 3.46
C SER A 845 -33.41 8.48 4.56
N THR A 846 -32.91 8.36 5.81
CA THR A 846 -33.04 9.44 6.79
C THR A 846 -32.00 10.50 6.45
N VAL A 847 -32.43 11.72 6.12
CA VAL A 847 -31.55 12.82 5.72
C VAL A 847 -31.64 13.93 6.76
N ARG A 848 -30.48 14.32 7.30
CA ARG A 848 -30.30 15.45 8.21
C ARG A 848 -29.38 16.48 7.56
N VAL A 849 -29.56 17.74 7.93
CA VAL A 849 -28.67 18.84 7.55
C VAL A 849 -28.36 19.65 8.79
N VAL A 850 -27.08 19.81 9.10
CA VAL A 850 -26.59 20.63 10.22
C VAL A 850 -25.92 21.86 9.61
N ILE A 851 -26.31 23.05 10.04
CA ILE A 851 -25.80 24.32 9.54
C ILE A 851 -25.21 25.10 10.72
N GLY A 852 -23.93 25.43 10.64
CA GLY A 852 -23.22 26.14 11.71
C GLY A 852 -22.06 27.00 11.18
N PRO A 853 -21.51 27.90 12.02
CA PRO A 853 -20.52 28.89 11.62
C PRO A 853 -19.13 28.32 11.28
N VAL A 854 -18.79 27.12 11.76
CA VAL A 854 -17.51 26.43 11.50
C VAL A 854 -17.66 25.36 10.42
N VAL A 855 -18.71 24.55 10.49
CA VAL A 855 -19.03 23.53 9.50
C VAL A 855 -20.54 23.46 9.24
N SER A 856 -20.88 23.17 7.99
CA SER A 856 -22.22 22.76 7.61
C SER A 856 -22.16 21.46 6.80
N GLU A 857 -23.15 20.58 6.96
CA GLU A 857 -23.05 19.20 6.52
C GLU A 857 -24.42 18.55 6.24
N VAL A 858 -24.43 17.58 5.32
CA VAL A 858 -25.57 16.68 5.05
C VAL A 858 -25.21 15.27 5.53
N HIS A 859 -26.14 14.63 6.22
CA HIS A 859 -25.96 13.30 6.82
C HIS A 859 -27.10 12.39 6.37
N VAL A 860 -26.76 11.27 5.73
CA VAL A 860 -27.67 10.31 5.10
C VAL A 860 -27.51 8.95 5.77
N ILE A 861 -28.58 8.41 6.34
CA ILE A 861 -28.56 7.15 7.10
C ILE A 861 -29.53 6.14 6.49
N GLN A 862 -28.98 5.04 5.98
CA GLN A 862 -29.70 3.94 5.31
C GLN A 862 -29.66 2.67 6.17
N SER A 863 -29.75 1.48 5.58
CA SER A 863 -29.67 0.19 6.29
C SER A 863 -28.24 -0.20 6.66
N VAL A 864 -27.31 -0.12 5.69
CA VAL A 864 -25.91 -0.60 5.78
C VAL A 864 -24.86 0.50 5.57
N ILE A 865 -25.29 1.76 5.45
CA ILE A 865 -24.39 2.90 5.29
C ILE A 865 -24.90 4.15 6.02
N ASP A 866 -23.95 4.85 6.65
CA ASP A 866 -24.02 6.19 7.18
C ASP A 866 -23.06 7.07 6.35
N HIS A 867 -23.58 8.09 5.66
CA HIS A 867 -22.85 8.92 4.70
C HIS A 867 -22.96 10.40 5.11
N ARG A 868 -21.84 11.03 5.45
CA ARG A 868 -21.74 12.41 5.94
C ARG A 868 -20.89 13.24 4.99
N VAL A 869 -21.49 14.23 4.31
CA VAL A 869 -20.79 15.20 3.45
C VAL A 869 -20.71 16.54 4.19
N ARG A 870 -19.49 16.98 4.51
CA ARG A 870 -19.19 18.18 5.29
C ARG A 870 -18.47 19.24 4.47
N MET A 871 -18.91 20.48 4.62
CA MET A 871 -18.26 21.68 4.10
C MET A 871 -17.73 22.50 5.28
N VAL A 872 -16.43 22.80 5.28
CA VAL A 872 -15.77 23.63 6.29
C VAL A 872 -15.89 25.09 5.89
N ASN A 873 -16.30 25.95 6.81
CA ASN A 873 -16.37 27.39 6.59
C ASN A 873 -15.00 28.05 6.87
N SER A 874 -14.07 27.89 5.93
CA SER A 874 -12.74 28.50 5.98
C SER A 874 -12.26 28.91 4.58
N SER A 875 -11.41 29.93 4.54
CA SER A 875 -10.66 30.35 3.36
C SER A 875 -9.38 29.53 3.12
N ASP A 876 -8.93 28.73 4.10
CA ASP A 876 -7.77 27.82 4.01
C ASP A 876 -8.09 26.54 3.22
N VAL A 877 -7.06 25.69 3.01
CA VAL A 877 -7.12 24.41 2.28
C VAL A 877 -8.23 23.49 2.81
N CYS A 878 -8.48 23.46 4.13
CA CYS A 878 -9.52 22.61 4.71
C CYS A 878 -10.95 23.02 4.26
N GLY A 879 -11.17 24.26 3.85
CA GLY A 879 -12.40 24.75 3.20
C GLY A 879 -12.42 24.59 1.67
N ALA A 880 -11.37 24.02 1.06
CA ALA A 880 -11.19 23.92 -0.38
C ALA A 880 -11.71 22.60 -1.01
N ALA A 881 -12.41 21.75 -0.26
CA ALA A 881 -13.06 20.54 -0.74
C ALA A 881 -14.33 20.19 0.09
N LEU A 882 -15.14 19.26 -0.43
CA LEU A 882 -16.15 18.58 0.37
C LEU A 882 -15.52 17.36 1.06
N HIS A 883 -15.67 17.25 2.37
CA HIS A 883 -15.19 16.11 3.15
C HIS A 883 -16.29 15.05 3.21
N ILE A 884 -15.99 13.80 2.84
CA ILE A 884 -16.95 12.70 2.78
C ILE A 884 -16.50 11.60 3.73
N ASN A 885 -17.31 11.29 4.73
CA ASN A 885 -17.15 10.10 5.57
C ASN A 885 -18.27 9.11 5.24
N ASN A 886 -17.90 7.87 4.91
CA ASN A 886 -18.82 6.74 4.76
C ASN A 886 -18.52 5.73 5.88
N ILE A 887 -19.47 5.43 6.75
CA ILE A 887 -19.40 4.29 7.66
C ILE A 887 -20.28 3.18 7.11
N VAL A 888 -19.67 2.08 6.72
CA VAL A 888 -20.30 0.93 6.05
C VAL A 888 -20.33 -0.27 6.98
N ASP A 889 -21.41 -1.05 6.95
CA ASP A 889 -21.51 -2.34 7.63
C ASP A 889 -22.23 -3.36 6.73
N LEU A 890 -21.44 -4.19 6.01
CA LEU A 890 -21.97 -5.22 5.13
C LEU A 890 -22.24 -6.56 5.81
N ALA A 891 -22.16 -6.70 7.15
CA ALA A 891 -22.21 -8.01 7.81
C ALA A 891 -23.48 -8.88 7.55
N THR A 892 -24.53 -8.30 6.94
CA THR A 892 -25.78 -8.97 6.54
C THR A 892 -25.99 -9.07 5.03
N MET A 893 -25.02 -8.64 4.21
CA MET A 893 -25.15 -8.43 2.76
C MET A 893 -24.28 -9.41 1.96
N ASP A 894 -24.64 -10.70 1.99
CA ASP A 894 -23.87 -11.75 1.31
C ASP A 894 -23.81 -11.59 -0.23
N ASN A 895 -22.62 -11.83 -0.79
CA ASN A 895 -22.27 -11.72 -2.22
C ASN A 895 -22.53 -10.32 -2.81
N LYS A 896 -22.20 -9.28 -2.04
CA LYS A 896 -22.30 -7.85 -2.41
C LYS A 896 -20.94 -7.16 -2.34
N GLU A 897 -20.74 -6.22 -3.24
CA GLU A 897 -19.58 -5.32 -3.23
C GLU A 897 -20.12 -3.90 -3.41
N LEU A 898 -20.02 -3.07 -2.37
CA LEU A 898 -20.63 -1.74 -2.29
C LEU A 898 -19.67 -0.69 -2.85
N ILE A 899 -20.18 0.18 -3.73
CA ILE A 899 -19.42 1.28 -4.33
C ILE A 899 -20.07 2.63 -4.07
N MET A 900 -19.23 3.67 -4.01
CA MET A 900 -19.64 5.06 -4.17
C MET A 900 -19.23 5.50 -5.59
N ARG A 901 -20.22 5.81 -6.44
CA ARG A 901 -20.01 6.35 -7.79
C ARG A 901 -20.32 7.84 -7.80
N ILE A 902 -19.46 8.64 -8.43
CA ILE A 902 -19.61 10.08 -8.62
C ILE A 902 -19.55 10.36 -10.11
N THR A 903 -20.65 10.88 -10.70
CA THR A 903 -20.75 11.12 -12.14
C THR A 903 -21.07 12.58 -12.45
N SER A 904 -20.33 13.19 -13.37
CA SER A 904 -20.57 14.53 -13.91
C SER A 904 -20.61 14.48 -15.44
N PRO A 905 -21.78 14.61 -16.09
CA PRO A 905 -21.86 14.59 -17.56
C PRO A 905 -21.16 15.78 -18.24
N SER A 906 -20.69 16.77 -17.46
CA SER A 906 -19.94 17.94 -17.95
C SER A 906 -18.42 17.77 -17.92
N ILE A 907 -17.89 16.60 -17.55
CA ILE A 907 -16.45 16.30 -17.61
C ILE A 907 -16.18 15.43 -18.84
N GLU A 908 -15.35 15.92 -19.75
CA GLU A 908 -15.08 15.31 -21.06
C GLU A 908 -13.78 14.47 -21.06
N ASN A 909 -13.57 13.67 -20.01
CA ASN A 909 -12.38 12.82 -19.87
C ASN A 909 -12.32 11.66 -20.89
N GLY A 910 -13.47 11.28 -21.46
CA GLY A 910 -13.63 10.08 -22.27
C GLY A 910 -13.36 8.84 -21.42
N ASP A 911 -12.48 7.97 -21.89
CA ASP A 911 -12.03 6.77 -21.19
C ASP A 911 -10.85 6.99 -20.23
N LYS A 912 -10.35 8.23 -20.06
CA LYS A 912 -9.11 8.52 -19.32
C LYS A 912 -9.40 8.85 -17.86
N PHE A 913 -8.61 8.30 -16.96
CA PHE A 913 -8.59 8.67 -15.54
C PHE A 913 -7.18 8.51 -14.98
N PHE A 914 -6.97 8.88 -13.74
CA PHE A 914 -5.65 8.85 -13.11
C PHE A 914 -5.77 8.27 -11.71
N THR A 915 -4.86 7.37 -11.34
CA THR A 915 -4.75 6.81 -9.98
C THR A 915 -3.31 6.94 -9.51
N ASP A 916 -3.13 7.11 -8.20
CA ASP A 916 -1.80 7.12 -7.61
C ASP A 916 -1.21 5.70 -7.51
N LEU A 917 0.11 5.63 -7.42
CA LEU A 917 0.84 4.45 -6.98
C LEU A 917 1.55 4.73 -5.66
N ASN A 918 1.09 4.06 -4.61
CA ASN A 918 1.64 4.09 -3.26
C ASN A 918 1.65 5.48 -2.61
N GLY A 919 0.83 6.42 -3.09
CA GLY A 919 0.85 7.85 -2.71
C GLY A 919 2.10 8.61 -3.16
N PHE A 920 2.91 8.04 -4.08
CA PHE A 920 4.18 8.63 -4.53
C PHE A 920 4.09 9.30 -5.90
N GLN A 921 3.45 8.63 -6.88
CA GLN A 921 3.36 9.10 -8.27
C GLN A 921 1.93 8.92 -8.82
N MET A 922 1.46 9.82 -9.70
CA MET A 922 0.19 9.64 -10.41
C MET A 922 0.42 8.93 -11.74
N VAL A 923 -0.37 7.90 -12.06
CA VAL A 923 -0.31 7.17 -13.33
C VAL A 923 -1.61 7.37 -14.10
N LYS A 924 -1.47 7.61 -15.40
CA LYS A 924 -2.59 7.69 -16.34
C LYS A 924 -3.15 6.30 -16.62
N ARG A 925 -4.44 6.13 -16.37
CA ARG A 925 -5.25 4.95 -16.70
C ARG A 925 -6.13 5.23 -17.93
N GLN A 926 -6.60 4.16 -18.55
CA GLN A 926 -7.57 4.22 -19.63
C GLN A 926 -8.56 3.05 -19.48
N ARG A 927 -9.84 3.29 -19.76
CA ARG A 927 -10.83 2.23 -19.90
C ARG A 927 -10.64 1.50 -21.21
N PHE A 928 -10.57 0.18 -21.15
CA PHE A 928 -10.49 -0.73 -22.28
C PHE A 928 -11.84 -1.46 -22.41
N HIS A 929 -12.63 -1.10 -23.44
CA HIS A 929 -13.99 -1.64 -23.65
C HIS A 929 -14.02 -3.10 -24.12
N ASN A 930 -12.89 -3.58 -24.64
CA ASN A 930 -12.62 -4.96 -25.03
C ASN A 930 -12.14 -5.83 -23.85
N LEU A 931 -11.89 -5.23 -22.68
CA LEU A 931 -11.64 -5.94 -21.43
C LEU A 931 -12.89 -5.97 -20.54
N PRO A 932 -13.04 -6.97 -19.65
CA PRO A 932 -14.17 -7.04 -18.72
C PRO A 932 -14.10 -5.92 -17.67
N LEU A 933 -15.17 -5.75 -16.88
CA LEU A 933 -15.33 -4.61 -15.98
C LEU A 933 -14.23 -4.58 -14.91
N GLU A 934 -13.98 -5.73 -14.30
CA GLU A 934 -12.99 -6.00 -13.27
C GLU A 934 -11.54 -5.70 -13.71
N ALA A 935 -11.25 -5.72 -15.01
CA ALA A 935 -9.96 -5.35 -15.59
C ALA A 935 -9.71 -3.83 -15.65
N ASN A 936 -10.78 -3.04 -15.50
CA ASN A 936 -10.73 -1.58 -15.53
C ASN A 936 -10.63 -0.97 -14.11
N TYR A 937 -10.52 -1.82 -13.10
CA TYR A 937 -10.24 -1.44 -11.71
C TYR A 937 -8.73 -1.36 -11.43
N TYR A 938 -8.33 -0.34 -10.68
CA TYR A 938 -6.95 -0.06 -10.30
C TYR A 938 -6.87 0.29 -8.81
N PRO A 939 -5.69 0.15 -8.16
CA PRO A 939 -5.51 0.65 -6.82
C PRO A 939 -5.49 2.19 -6.81
N MET A 940 -6.10 2.76 -5.78
CA MET A 940 -5.85 4.11 -5.28
C MET A 940 -5.29 3.97 -3.87
N THR A 941 -4.08 4.44 -3.60
CA THR A 941 -3.50 4.44 -2.25
C THR A 941 -3.91 5.68 -1.46
N SER A 942 -4.13 6.82 -2.14
CA SER A 942 -4.58 8.09 -1.57
C SER A 942 -5.23 9.11 -2.53
N LEU A 943 -5.13 8.98 -3.86
CA LEU A 943 -5.71 9.94 -4.83
C LEU A 943 -6.07 9.30 -6.18
N ALA A 944 -7.29 9.57 -6.66
CA ALA A 944 -7.69 9.37 -8.05
C ALA A 944 -8.39 10.61 -8.61
N TYR A 945 -8.31 10.86 -9.92
CA TYR A 945 -9.03 11.95 -10.57
C TYR A 945 -9.44 11.68 -12.02
N ILE A 946 -10.47 12.40 -12.45
CA ILE A 946 -10.86 12.57 -13.86
C ILE A 946 -10.69 14.04 -14.25
N GLU A 947 -10.28 14.30 -15.50
CA GLU A 947 -10.13 15.66 -16.01
C GLU A 947 -10.34 15.76 -17.53
N ASP A 948 -10.59 16.99 -17.97
CA ASP A 948 -10.58 17.42 -19.36
C ASP A 948 -9.68 18.66 -19.56
N ALA A 949 -9.91 19.43 -20.63
CA ALA A 949 -9.15 20.63 -20.92
C ALA A 949 -9.31 21.73 -19.85
N VAL A 950 -10.47 21.82 -19.19
CA VAL A 950 -10.83 22.89 -18.27
C VAL A 950 -11.12 22.38 -16.86
N THR A 951 -11.75 21.21 -16.69
CA THR A 951 -12.20 20.71 -15.39
C THR A 951 -11.33 19.57 -14.88
N ARG A 952 -11.04 19.55 -13.58
CA ARG A 952 -10.56 18.35 -12.85
C ARG A 952 -11.44 18.09 -11.64
N LEU A 953 -11.84 16.83 -11.45
CA LEU A 953 -12.56 16.34 -10.27
C LEU A 953 -11.72 15.25 -9.60
N SER A 954 -11.21 15.56 -8.41
CA SER A 954 -10.30 14.71 -7.65
C SER A 954 -10.98 14.11 -6.43
N LEU A 955 -10.84 12.80 -6.25
CA LEU A 955 -11.21 12.04 -5.06
C LEU A 955 -9.93 11.64 -4.31
N ILE A 956 -9.71 12.27 -3.15
CA ILE A 956 -8.58 12.01 -2.26
C ILE A 956 -9.10 11.07 -1.15
N GLY A 957 -8.35 10.04 -0.76
CA GLY A 957 -8.75 9.05 0.25
C GLY A 957 -7.76 8.93 1.42
N ALA A 958 -8.27 8.56 2.61
CA ALA A 958 -7.44 8.26 3.78
C ALA A 958 -6.86 6.83 3.75
N GLN A 959 -7.59 5.89 3.15
CA GLN A 959 -7.27 4.46 3.08
C GLN A 959 -7.23 3.97 1.63
N SER A 960 -6.41 2.97 1.35
CA SER A 960 -6.30 2.36 0.01
C SER A 960 -7.57 1.58 -0.35
N LEU A 961 -8.10 1.80 -1.55
CA LEU A 961 -9.30 1.14 -2.09
C LEU A 961 -9.17 0.94 -3.61
N GLY A 962 -9.94 0.01 -4.17
CA GLY A 962 -10.09 -0.15 -5.62
C GLY A 962 -10.97 0.93 -6.24
N VAL A 963 -10.53 1.50 -7.37
CA VAL A 963 -11.22 2.57 -8.12
C VAL A 963 -11.28 2.29 -9.62
N ALA A 964 -12.26 2.87 -10.30
CA ALA A 964 -12.39 2.83 -11.75
C ALA A 964 -13.07 4.10 -12.32
N SER A 965 -12.87 4.36 -13.62
CA SER A 965 -13.72 5.25 -14.42
C SER A 965 -14.34 4.40 -15.53
N LEU A 966 -15.57 3.92 -15.29
CA LEU A 966 -16.24 2.97 -16.19
C LEU A 966 -17.12 3.68 -17.23
N GLU A 967 -17.46 4.95 -17.03
CA GLU A 967 -18.28 5.76 -17.93
C GLU A 967 -17.71 7.18 -18.03
N LYS A 968 -17.97 7.89 -19.14
CA LYS A 968 -17.53 9.28 -19.32
C LYS A 968 -18.04 10.16 -18.18
N GLY A 969 -17.15 10.93 -17.56
CA GLY A 969 -17.45 11.81 -16.45
C GLY A 969 -17.67 11.09 -15.11
N SER A 970 -17.48 9.76 -15.04
CA SER A 970 -17.63 8.98 -13.81
C SER A 970 -16.29 8.68 -13.13
N LEU A 971 -16.31 8.59 -11.80
CA LEU A 971 -15.27 8.01 -10.97
C LEU A 971 -15.97 7.22 -9.85
N GLU A 972 -15.59 5.96 -9.65
CA GLU A 972 -16.12 5.13 -8.58
C GLU A 972 -15.03 4.54 -7.69
N VAL A 973 -15.38 4.34 -6.41
CA VAL A 973 -14.55 3.69 -5.40
C VAL A 973 -15.35 2.58 -4.71
N MET A 974 -14.75 1.41 -4.56
CA MET A 974 -15.35 0.28 -3.84
C MET A 974 -15.05 0.40 -2.35
N LEU A 975 -16.09 0.40 -1.51
CA LEU A 975 -16.03 0.71 -0.08
C LEU A 975 -15.84 -0.55 0.80
N ASP A 976 -16.57 -1.64 0.51
CA ASP A 976 -16.46 -2.93 1.21
C ASP A 976 -17.02 -4.08 0.32
N ARG A 977 -16.64 -5.31 0.64
CA ARG A 977 -16.91 -6.55 -0.12
C ARG A 977 -17.27 -7.69 0.83
N ARG A 978 -18.38 -8.39 0.60
CA ARG A 978 -18.78 -9.57 1.38
C ARG A 978 -19.13 -10.74 0.47
N LEU A 979 -18.45 -11.86 0.64
CA LEU A 979 -18.33 -12.93 -0.36
C LEU A 979 -18.36 -14.30 0.33
N GLN A 980 -19.30 -15.17 -0.04
CA GLN A 980 -19.48 -16.49 0.60
C GLN A 980 -18.47 -17.55 0.13
N TYR A 981 -17.77 -17.31 -0.98
CA TYR A 981 -16.99 -18.33 -1.69
C TYR A 981 -15.50 -17.99 -1.72
N ASP A 982 -14.67 -19.04 -1.64
CA ASP A 982 -13.25 -19.00 -1.99
C ASP A 982 -13.09 -18.88 -3.51
N ASP A 983 -12.11 -18.11 -3.98
CA ASP A 983 -11.82 -17.91 -5.41
C ASP A 983 -10.79 -18.90 -5.98
N GLY A 984 -10.50 -19.98 -5.25
CA GLY A 984 -9.63 -21.07 -5.69
C GLY A 984 -8.15 -20.70 -5.75
N ARG A 985 -7.72 -19.66 -5.02
CA ARG A 985 -6.33 -19.18 -4.99
C ARG A 985 -5.53 -19.63 -3.76
N GLY A 986 -6.10 -20.53 -2.94
CA GLY A 986 -5.40 -21.27 -1.88
C GLY A 986 -5.76 -20.87 -0.44
N LEU A 987 -6.48 -19.75 -0.28
CA LEU A 987 -6.99 -19.29 1.01
C LEU A 987 -7.90 -20.34 1.67
N GLY A 988 -8.87 -20.87 0.94
CA GLY A 988 -9.80 -21.91 1.38
C GLY A 988 -11.06 -21.40 2.09
N GLU A 989 -11.32 -20.09 2.07
CA GLU A 989 -12.50 -19.46 2.66
C GLU A 989 -12.90 -18.17 1.92
N GLY A 990 -14.18 -17.79 2.03
CA GLY A 990 -14.69 -16.50 1.55
C GLY A 990 -14.54 -15.37 2.57
N ILE A 991 -14.79 -14.13 2.13
CA ILE A 991 -14.74 -12.93 2.98
C ILE A 991 -16.10 -12.70 3.65
N LEU A 992 -16.23 -13.23 4.88
CA LEU A 992 -17.43 -13.13 5.71
C LEU A 992 -17.18 -12.47 7.09
N ASP A 993 -15.98 -11.91 7.28
CA ASP A 993 -15.50 -11.27 8.52
C ASP A 993 -15.60 -9.73 8.51
N ASN A 994 -16.50 -9.19 7.66
CA ASN A 994 -16.76 -7.75 7.54
C ASN A 994 -17.01 -7.09 8.90
N LYS A 995 -16.39 -5.92 9.08
CA LYS A 995 -16.53 -5.07 10.26
C LYS A 995 -17.05 -3.71 9.83
N ARG A 996 -17.82 -3.07 10.72
CA ARG A 996 -18.21 -1.66 10.56
C ARG A 996 -16.95 -0.85 10.24
N THR A 997 -16.91 -0.22 9.07
CA THR A 997 -15.70 0.39 8.51
C THR A 997 -15.94 1.85 8.17
N LEU A 998 -15.05 2.74 8.62
CA LEU A 998 -14.99 4.12 8.16
C LEU A 998 -14.10 4.23 6.91
N SER A 999 -14.64 4.79 5.83
CA SER A 999 -13.87 5.29 4.68
C SER A 999 -13.97 6.82 4.64
N GLN A 1000 -12.84 7.51 4.56
CA GLN A 1000 -12.77 8.97 4.53
C GLN A 1000 -12.20 9.48 3.20
N PHE A 1001 -12.79 10.54 2.67
CA PHE A 1001 -12.40 11.16 1.41
C PHE A 1001 -12.52 12.70 1.41
N CYS A 1002 -11.82 13.35 0.50
CA CYS A 1002 -12.07 14.73 0.08
C CYS A 1002 -12.41 14.77 -1.41
N LEU A 1003 -13.53 15.42 -1.77
CA LEU A 1003 -13.93 15.68 -3.15
C LEU A 1003 -13.62 17.13 -3.52
N LEU A 1004 -12.71 17.30 -4.48
CA LEU A 1004 -12.11 18.56 -4.89
C LEU A 1004 -12.43 18.83 -6.38
N LEU A 1005 -12.99 20.01 -6.68
CA LEU A 1005 -13.35 20.43 -8.05
C LEU A 1005 -12.51 21.65 -8.44
N GLU A 1006 -11.70 21.52 -9.48
CA GLU A 1006 -10.75 22.53 -9.91
C GLU A 1006 -10.98 22.94 -11.37
N SER A 1007 -10.67 24.20 -11.66
CA SER A 1007 -10.71 24.78 -13.00
C SER A 1007 -9.30 25.11 -13.44
N ARG A 1008 -8.91 24.68 -14.64
CA ARG A 1008 -7.64 25.08 -15.26
C ARG A 1008 -7.68 26.60 -15.48
N THR A 1009 -6.59 27.28 -15.16
CA THR A 1009 -6.50 28.74 -15.07
C THR A 1009 -5.90 29.37 -16.31
N ASN A 1010 -5.04 28.62 -17.00
CA ASN A 1010 -4.49 28.93 -18.31
C ASN A 1010 -4.80 27.78 -19.27
N THR A 1011 -5.39 28.07 -20.44
CA THR A 1011 -5.58 27.10 -21.53
C THR A 1011 -4.30 26.96 -22.37
N VAL A 1012 -3.15 26.79 -21.72
CA VAL A 1012 -1.94 26.33 -22.40
C VAL A 1012 -2.15 24.86 -22.74
N ASP A 1013 -1.87 24.47 -23.99
CA ASP A 1013 -1.91 23.07 -24.41
C ASP A 1013 -1.03 22.21 -23.50
N VAL A 1014 -1.65 21.45 -22.60
CA VAL A 1014 -0.95 20.47 -21.78
C VAL A 1014 -0.29 19.47 -22.73
N PRO A 1015 1.04 19.31 -22.72
CA PRO A 1015 1.71 18.43 -23.67
C PRO A 1015 1.10 17.02 -23.61
N LYS A 1016 0.82 16.41 -24.77
CA LYS A 1016 0.24 15.05 -24.84
C LYS A 1016 1.04 14.00 -24.07
N ASN A 1017 2.32 14.28 -23.87
CA ASN A 1017 3.28 13.47 -23.11
C ASN A 1017 3.69 14.15 -21.79
N ALA A 1018 2.81 14.91 -21.12
CA ALA A 1018 3.07 15.45 -19.78
C ALA A 1018 3.09 14.34 -18.72
N VAL A 1019 3.90 14.48 -17.67
CA VAL A 1019 3.85 13.64 -16.48
C VAL A 1019 2.56 13.98 -15.71
N PRO A 1020 1.71 13.00 -15.35
CA PRO A 1020 0.52 13.28 -14.53
C PRO A 1020 0.92 13.77 -13.14
N LEU A 1021 0.34 14.88 -12.68
CA LEU A 1021 0.67 15.49 -11.40
C LEU A 1021 -0.59 15.97 -10.66
N PRO A 1022 -0.68 15.84 -9.33
CA PRO A 1022 -1.72 16.50 -8.54
C PRO A 1022 -1.62 18.02 -8.65
N SER A 1023 -2.72 18.73 -8.44
CA SER A 1023 -2.65 20.16 -8.16
C SER A 1023 -2.01 20.40 -6.78
N GLN A 1024 -1.61 21.63 -6.49
CA GLN A 1024 -1.13 21.99 -5.16
C GLN A 1024 -2.22 21.76 -4.09
N THR A 1025 -3.47 22.16 -4.36
CA THR A 1025 -4.58 21.99 -3.40
C THR A 1025 -4.89 20.51 -3.15
N ALA A 1026 -4.86 19.68 -4.19
CA ALA A 1026 -5.00 18.22 -4.05
C ALA A 1026 -3.88 17.64 -3.17
N HIS A 1027 -2.63 18.09 -3.37
CA HIS A 1027 -1.50 17.62 -2.57
C HIS A 1027 -1.63 18.01 -1.09
N LEU A 1028 -1.97 19.27 -0.80
CA LEU A 1028 -2.12 19.77 0.56
C LEU A 1028 -3.28 19.07 1.30
N LEU A 1029 -4.41 18.83 0.62
CA LEU A 1029 -5.51 18.02 1.17
C LEU A 1029 -5.10 16.56 1.40
N THR A 1030 -4.30 15.96 0.52
CA THR A 1030 -3.76 14.61 0.71
C THR A 1030 -2.85 14.54 1.95
N GLN A 1031 -1.99 15.54 2.17
CA GLN A 1031 -1.17 15.63 3.39
C GLN A 1031 -2.04 15.80 4.65
N GLN A 1032 -3.07 16.65 4.60
CA GLN A 1032 -3.99 16.84 5.73
C GLN A 1032 -4.77 15.56 6.06
N LEU A 1033 -5.31 14.86 5.06
CA LEU A 1033 -6.11 13.64 5.26
C LEU A 1033 -5.26 12.41 5.65
N GLN A 1034 -4.04 12.28 5.12
CA GLN A 1034 -3.12 11.20 5.51
C GLN A 1034 -2.40 11.46 6.84
N GLN A 1035 -2.33 12.71 7.33
CA GLN A 1035 -1.69 13.10 8.59
C GLN A 1035 -2.49 14.19 9.34
N PRO A 1036 -3.73 13.89 9.80
CA PRO A 1036 -4.55 14.84 10.56
C PRO A 1036 -3.92 15.19 11.91
N THR A 1037 -4.45 16.22 12.56
CA THR A 1037 -3.93 16.71 13.85
C THR A 1037 -4.21 15.71 14.97
N LEU A 1038 -3.20 15.36 15.77
CA LEU A 1038 -3.44 14.57 16.97
C LEU A 1038 -4.11 15.45 18.03
N VAL A 1039 -5.20 14.96 18.61
CA VAL A 1039 -5.97 15.65 19.66
C VAL A 1039 -5.74 14.95 20.99
N LEU A 1040 -5.24 15.69 21.98
CA LEU A 1040 -4.85 15.17 23.28
C LEU A 1040 -5.56 15.91 24.42
N SER A 1041 -6.59 15.30 24.99
CA SER A 1041 -7.32 15.86 26.15
C SER A 1041 -6.52 15.74 27.44
N LEU A 1042 -6.54 16.80 28.25
CA LEU A 1042 -5.81 16.92 29.51
C LEU A 1042 -6.77 17.09 30.69
N ALA A 1043 -6.97 16.01 31.45
CA ALA A 1043 -7.80 16.03 32.65
C ALA A 1043 -7.06 16.70 33.82
N HIS A 1044 -7.62 17.80 34.33
CA HIS A 1044 -7.09 18.54 35.47
C HIS A 1044 -7.28 17.80 36.81
N SER A 1045 -6.18 17.36 37.43
CA SER A 1045 -6.17 16.99 38.85
C SER A 1045 -6.39 18.24 39.73
N ALA A 1046 -7.11 18.10 40.85
CA ALA A 1046 -7.69 19.23 41.58
C ALA A 1046 -6.71 20.34 42.02
N SER A 1047 -5.46 20.01 42.34
CA SER A 1047 -4.41 20.95 42.76
C SER A 1047 -3.68 21.58 41.57
N THR A 1048 -3.82 22.91 41.41
CA THR A 1048 -3.11 23.81 40.48
C THR A 1048 -3.03 23.40 39.01
N SER A 1049 -3.68 24.16 38.12
CA SER A 1049 -3.39 24.14 36.69
C SER A 1049 -2.03 24.80 36.42
N PRO A 1050 -1.00 24.08 35.92
CA PRO A 1050 0.23 24.72 35.48
C PRO A 1050 -0.03 25.50 34.18
N SER A 1051 0.74 26.56 33.95
CA SER A 1051 0.81 27.14 32.60
C SER A 1051 1.40 26.09 31.65
N LEU A 1052 0.59 25.63 30.70
CA LEU A 1052 1.05 24.70 29.66
C LEU A 1052 1.79 25.51 28.59
N ALA A 1053 3.09 25.26 28.44
CA ALA A 1053 3.90 25.97 27.46
C ALA A 1053 3.53 25.58 26.02
N LEU A 1054 3.33 26.57 25.17
CA LEU A 1054 3.43 26.45 23.72
C LEU A 1054 4.80 25.85 23.35
N TYR A 1055 4.83 24.82 22.50
CA TYR A 1055 6.08 24.28 21.97
C TYR A 1055 6.09 24.32 20.45
N GLU A 1056 6.93 25.20 19.92
CA GLU A 1056 7.17 25.39 18.49
C GLU A 1056 8.62 25.00 18.16
N PRO A 1057 8.86 23.83 17.54
CA PRO A 1057 10.20 23.39 17.16
C PRO A 1057 10.70 23.97 15.83
N MET A 1058 9.85 24.64 15.06
CA MET A 1058 10.24 25.22 13.76
C MET A 1058 10.52 26.72 13.92
N VAL A 1059 11.60 27.22 13.30
CA VAL A 1059 11.81 28.66 13.08
C VAL A 1059 10.92 29.14 11.93
N ASN A 1060 10.94 28.39 10.83
CA ASN A 1060 10.14 28.59 9.62
C ASN A 1060 9.53 27.27 9.17
N ALA A 1061 8.34 27.30 8.56
CA ALA A 1061 7.79 26.13 7.86
C ALA A 1061 8.72 25.68 6.71
N LEU A 1062 8.64 24.41 6.32
CA LEU A 1062 9.30 23.94 5.09
C LEU A 1062 8.55 24.47 3.84
N PRO A 1063 9.23 24.55 2.68
CA PRO A 1063 8.60 24.89 1.41
C PRO A 1063 7.41 23.98 1.08
N GLU A 1064 6.45 24.50 0.31
CA GLU A 1064 5.21 23.78 0.02
C GLU A 1064 5.44 22.54 -0.87
N ASP A 1065 6.54 22.51 -1.63
CA ASP A 1065 7.01 21.34 -2.39
C ASP A 1065 7.83 20.32 -1.59
N ILE A 1066 8.03 20.51 -0.28
CA ILE A 1066 8.82 19.60 0.59
C ILE A 1066 7.95 18.89 1.63
N ILE A 1067 7.79 17.57 1.45
CA ILE A 1067 7.22 16.67 2.46
C ILE A 1067 8.33 16.23 3.42
N LEU A 1068 8.14 16.48 4.72
CA LEU A 1068 8.85 15.75 5.76
C LEU A 1068 8.26 14.33 5.88
N VAL A 1069 8.85 13.37 5.17
CA VAL A 1069 8.37 11.98 5.15
C VAL A 1069 8.49 11.38 6.55
N ASN A 1070 9.68 11.45 7.16
CA ASN A 1070 9.88 11.05 8.55
C ASN A 1070 11.08 11.79 9.20
N LEU A 1071 11.07 11.92 10.53
CA LEU A 1071 12.22 12.28 11.35
C LEU A 1071 12.25 11.32 12.55
N ARG A 1072 12.96 10.19 12.41
CA ARG A 1072 12.94 9.07 13.37
C ARG A 1072 14.27 8.83 14.07
N SER A 1073 14.26 8.69 15.39
CA SER A 1073 15.43 8.28 16.17
C SER A 1073 15.89 6.86 15.82
N CYS A 1074 17.20 6.68 15.61
CA CYS A 1074 17.79 5.35 15.40
C CYS A 1074 17.67 4.49 16.66
N ALA A 1075 17.50 3.17 16.51
CA ALA A 1075 17.64 2.26 17.64
C ALA A 1075 19.13 2.12 17.99
N ALA A 1076 19.56 2.79 19.07
CA ALA A 1076 20.97 2.85 19.41
C ALA A 1076 21.49 1.50 19.95
N GLY A 1077 22.53 0.96 19.31
CA GLY A 1077 23.32 -0.13 19.87
C GLY A 1077 24.09 0.33 21.11
N GLY A 1078 23.63 -0.08 22.29
CA GLY A 1078 24.30 0.17 23.57
C GLY A 1078 23.68 1.30 24.42
N TYR A 1079 23.80 1.15 25.74
CA TYR A 1079 22.96 1.83 26.74
C TYR A 1079 23.16 3.36 26.92
N HIS A 1080 24.13 3.99 26.25
CA HIS A 1080 24.69 5.28 26.68
C HIS A 1080 24.62 6.46 25.69
N LYS A 1081 23.96 6.33 24.54
CA LYS A 1081 23.82 7.45 23.59
C LYS A 1081 22.41 7.52 22.99
N LEU A 1082 21.99 8.74 22.67
CA LEU A 1082 21.08 9.05 21.56
C LEU A 1082 21.97 9.64 20.46
N PRO A 1083 22.72 8.83 19.70
CA PRO A 1083 23.76 9.36 18.84
C PRO A 1083 23.17 9.88 17.52
N GLN A 1084 22.05 9.32 17.05
CA GLN A 1084 21.60 9.46 15.66
C GLN A 1084 20.09 9.48 15.47
N ALA A 1085 19.65 10.20 14.44
CA ALA A 1085 18.31 10.15 13.87
C ALA A 1085 18.36 10.14 12.34
N VAL A 1086 17.28 9.70 11.71
CA VAL A 1086 17.08 9.67 10.27
C VAL A 1086 16.06 10.74 9.89
N LEU A 1087 16.46 11.67 9.04
CA LEU A 1087 15.59 12.63 8.37
C LEU A 1087 15.33 12.16 6.93
N VAL A 1088 14.07 11.94 6.56
CA VAL A 1088 13.67 11.59 5.19
C VAL A 1088 12.78 12.70 4.63
N LEU A 1089 13.21 13.28 3.51
CA LEU A 1089 12.56 14.38 2.81
C LEU A 1089 12.19 13.94 1.39
N HIS A 1090 11.02 14.33 0.91
CA HIS A 1090 10.57 14.12 -0.47
C HIS A 1090 10.18 15.47 -1.08
N ARG A 1091 10.76 15.81 -2.23
CA ARG A 1091 10.33 16.96 -3.02
C ARG A 1091 9.35 16.53 -4.10
N VAL A 1092 8.15 17.13 -4.11
CA VAL A 1092 7.09 16.85 -5.09
C VAL A 1092 7.07 17.87 -6.24
N ALA A 1093 6.27 17.58 -7.27
CA ALA A 1093 5.91 18.51 -8.33
C ALA A 1093 4.39 18.76 -8.35
N PHE A 1094 3.98 19.91 -8.86
CA PHE A 1094 2.56 20.30 -8.95
C PHE A 1094 2.14 20.59 -10.39
N ASP A 1095 0.90 20.21 -10.72
CA ASP A 1095 0.19 20.80 -11.84
C ASP A 1095 -0.29 22.20 -11.46
N CYS A 1096 0.58 23.19 -11.68
CA CYS A 1096 0.27 24.61 -11.45
C CYS A 1096 -0.86 25.15 -12.34
N SER A 1097 -1.28 24.43 -13.39
CA SER A 1097 -2.33 24.92 -14.29
C SER A 1097 -3.71 25.01 -13.63
N PHE A 1098 -3.86 24.52 -12.40
CA PHE A 1098 -5.07 24.67 -11.57
C PHE A 1098 -4.98 25.80 -10.51
N SER A 1099 -3.88 26.57 -10.46
CA SER A 1099 -3.74 27.74 -9.58
C SER A 1099 -3.69 29.06 -10.34
N LYS A 1100 -4.23 30.12 -9.74
CA LYS A 1100 -4.06 31.52 -10.20
C LYS A 1100 -2.91 32.25 -9.49
N GLN A 1101 -2.38 31.67 -8.40
CA GLN A 1101 -1.26 32.20 -7.64
C GLN A 1101 -0.08 31.22 -7.74
N PRO A 1102 1.17 31.69 -7.94
CA PRO A 1102 2.33 30.82 -7.79
C PRO A 1102 2.38 30.28 -6.35
N PRO A 1103 2.79 29.01 -6.13
CA PRO A 1103 2.98 28.48 -4.78
C PRO A 1103 3.97 29.34 -3.99
N ARG A 1104 3.73 29.50 -2.69
CA ARG A 1104 4.37 30.52 -1.84
C ARG A 1104 5.85 30.27 -1.58
N SER A 1105 6.31 29.02 -1.69
CA SER A 1105 7.72 28.66 -1.66
C SER A 1105 7.96 27.34 -2.37
N LEU A 1106 8.83 27.37 -3.39
CA LEU A 1106 9.26 26.23 -4.22
C LEU A 1106 10.80 26.13 -4.29
N SER A 1107 11.50 26.52 -3.21
CA SER A 1107 12.97 26.60 -3.22
C SER A 1107 13.65 25.25 -3.49
N GLY A 1108 12.95 24.13 -3.23
CA GLY A 1108 13.54 22.80 -3.19
C GLY A 1108 14.68 22.66 -2.17
N SER A 1109 14.85 23.64 -1.29
CA SER A 1109 16.08 23.87 -0.52
C SER A 1109 15.72 24.05 0.94
N VAL A 1110 16.15 23.11 1.77
CA VAL A 1110 15.82 23.04 3.19
C VAL A 1110 17.01 23.47 4.02
N ASP A 1111 16.89 24.62 4.69
CA ASP A 1111 17.79 24.95 5.79
C ASP A 1111 17.42 24.08 7.01
N LEU A 1112 18.36 23.24 7.44
CA LEU A 1112 18.18 22.37 8.60
C LEU A 1112 18.27 23.12 9.93
N SER A 1113 18.78 24.36 9.96
CA SER A 1113 18.77 25.22 11.14
C SER A 1113 17.34 25.57 11.62
N THR A 1114 16.33 25.41 10.75
CA THR A 1114 14.93 25.67 11.11
C THR A 1114 14.40 24.75 12.23
N PHE A 1115 14.98 23.56 12.41
CA PHE A 1115 14.57 22.62 13.45
C PHE A 1115 15.23 22.97 14.80
N ARG A 1116 14.60 23.87 15.57
CA ARG A 1116 15.01 24.25 16.92
C ARG A 1116 15.25 23.00 17.78
N HIS A 1117 16.38 22.98 18.49
CA HIS A 1117 16.87 21.87 19.31
C HIS A 1117 17.32 20.60 18.55
N VAL A 1118 17.17 20.53 17.22
CA VAL A 1118 17.73 19.43 16.41
C VAL A 1118 19.08 19.89 15.88
N ASN A 1119 20.09 19.90 16.76
CA ASN A 1119 21.43 20.42 16.49
C ASN A 1119 22.45 19.28 16.32
N PRO A 1120 22.48 18.55 15.19
CA PRO A 1120 23.49 17.51 14.97
C PRO A 1120 24.88 18.13 14.75
N ARG A 1121 25.93 17.44 15.19
CA ARG A 1121 27.34 17.74 14.88
C ARG A 1121 27.69 17.39 13.43
N PHE A 1122 27.08 16.32 12.91
CA PHE A 1122 27.34 15.82 11.56
C PHE A 1122 26.02 15.44 10.88
N ILE A 1123 25.93 15.79 9.59
CA ILE A 1123 24.84 15.38 8.70
C ILE A 1123 25.48 14.59 7.57
N THR A 1124 25.02 13.36 7.35
CA THR A 1124 25.48 12.52 6.23
C THR A 1124 24.28 12.18 5.36
N HIS A 1125 24.34 12.54 4.07
CA HIS A 1125 23.40 12.06 3.07
C HIS A 1125 23.63 10.56 2.83
N THR A 1126 22.56 9.76 2.87
CA THR A 1126 22.62 8.29 2.81
C THR A 1126 21.72 7.73 1.71
N THR A 1127 21.90 6.44 1.39
CA THR A 1127 20.86 5.64 0.76
C THR A 1127 19.56 5.68 1.58
N LEU A 1128 18.42 5.43 0.94
CA LEU A 1128 17.09 5.54 1.56
C LEU A 1128 16.90 4.61 2.78
N SER A 1129 17.54 3.44 2.79
CA SER A 1129 17.60 2.51 3.94
C SER A 1129 18.64 2.87 5.00
N VAL A 1130 19.35 4.00 4.86
CA VAL A 1130 20.39 4.54 5.77
C VAL A 1130 21.66 3.67 5.93
N THR A 1131 21.70 2.51 5.28
CA THR A 1131 22.82 1.53 5.36
C THR A 1131 24.09 1.93 4.62
N ARG A 1132 24.07 2.90 3.70
CA ARG A 1132 25.27 3.37 2.97
C ARG A 1132 25.35 4.89 2.97
N ASP A 1133 26.50 5.42 3.35
CA ASP A 1133 26.79 6.85 3.34
C ASP A 1133 27.22 7.29 1.94
N ILE A 1134 26.67 8.42 1.46
CA ILE A 1134 26.90 8.94 0.11
C ILE A 1134 27.82 10.17 0.15
N ARG A 1135 27.52 11.15 1.00
CA ARG A 1135 28.36 12.34 1.24
C ARG A 1135 28.02 12.99 2.57
N ASN A 1136 29.01 13.63 3.20
CA ASN A 1136 28.74 14.54 4.32
C ASN A 1136 28.16 15.86 3.81
N VAL A 1137 27.41 16.54 4.67
CA VAL A 1137 26.74 17.82 4.44
C VAL A 1137 27.15 18.79 5.55
N THR A 1138 27.47 20.03 5.17
CA THR A 1138 27.83 21.10 6.11
C THR A 1138 26.58 21.74 6.71
N LEU A 1139 26.60 21.97 8.03
CA LEU A 1139 25.48 22.57 8.78
C LEU A 1139 25.08 23.98 8.31
N THR A 1140 25.98 24.67 7.62
CA THR A 1140 25.82 26.07 7.17
C THR A 1140 25.27 26.21 5.74
N GLN A 1141 24.92 25.10 5.07
CA GLN A 1141 24.40 25.12 3.70
C GLN A 1141 23.01 24.46 3.62
N PRO A 1142 22.02 25.11 3.00
CA PRO A 1142 20.72 24.50 2.73
C PRO A 1142 20.85 23.22 1.90
N VAL A 1143 20.08 22.21 2.26
CA VAL A 1143 20.01 20.93 1.56
C VAL A 1143 19.10 21.07 0.35
N HIS A 1144 19.66 20.99 -0.86
CA HIS A 1144 18.88 20.99 -2.10
C HIS A 1144 18.33 19.60 -2.44
N LEU A 1145 17.09 19.58 -2.94
CA LEU A 1145 16.38 18.39 -3.41
C LEU A 1145 15.94 18.56 -4.87
N ASP A 1146 16.25 17.55 -5.68
CA ASP A 1146 15.73 17.41 -7.04
C ASP A 1146 14.22 17.07 -7.00
N VAL A 1147 13.49 17.43 -8.06
CA VAL A 1147 12.03 17.26 -8.12
C VAL A 1147 11.65 15.78 -8.31
N MET A 1148 10.61 15.32 -7.60
CA MET A 1148 10.18 13.92 -7.46
C MET A 1148 11.21 12.97 -6.82
N GLU A 1149 12.19 13.51 -6.09
CA GLU A 1149 13.26 12.72 -5.46
C GLU A 1149 13.16 12.72 -3.92
N ILE A 1150 13.47 11.57 -3.32
CA ILE A 1150 13.39 11.32 -1.87
C ILE A 1150 14.81 11.20 -1.32
N TYR A 1151 15.27 12.11 -0.47
CA TYR A 1151 16.59 12.06 0.13
C TYR A 1151 16.55 11.74 1.62
N ALA A 1152 17.50 10.92 2.08
CA ALA A 1152 17.63 10.47 3.46
C ALA A 1152 18.94 10.96 4.06
N TYR A 1153 18.89 11.45 5.28
CA TYR A 1153 20.02 12.04 5.99
C TYR A 1153 20.14 11.46 7.40
N LYS A 1154 21.32 10.93 7.70
CA LYS A 1154 21.74 10.48 9.02
C LYS A 1154 22.26 11.70 9.80
N LEU A 1155 21.46 12.17 10.74
CA LEU A 1155 21.82 13.23 11.69
C LEU A 1155 22.57 12.59 12.86
N THR A 1156 23.72 13.14 13.27
CA THR A 1156 24.51 12.64 14.42
C THR A 1156 24.74 13.76 15.44
N PHE A 1157 24.39 13.53 16.72
CA PHE A 1157 24.40 14.51 17.83
C PHE A 1157 25.57 14.35 18.80
#